data_AF-A0A812L8M6-F1
#
_entry.id   AF-A0A812L8M6-F1
#
_cell.length_a   1.000
_cell.length_b   1.000
_cell.length_c   1.000
_cell.angle_alpha   90.00
_cell.angle_beta   90.00
_cell.angle_gamma   90.00
#
_symmetry.space_group_name_H-M   'P 1'
#
loop_
_entity.id
_entity.type
_entity.pdbx_description
1 polymer ?
#
loop_
_entity_poly.entity_id
_entity_poly.type
_entity_poly.pdbx_seq_one_letter_code
_entity_poly.pdbx_strand_id
1 'polypeptide(L)'
;MGVRALLGFAWGSIASEASDPTVIQAWQEALETCASEICSANQVEEDDVAARHCDQIPVASEFGGAGRTTTFGRKVWCAAMLGTGITVDLYAGLGDTAALLADGLRRRPSSSSDRRLVTFELNLDRLLTVRSRLAQSEVAVHTLELRSQYHWQREMRKGDWKPVTAFLVPGSTSSYLRPVCQSVEDLGLILLDPDVEMGYKEFADDWRVLEAQRPRMVAIYNTNLPGGAGWVLNRLLMLGEYVEVAQGFNDGGAGEQDVFHQLRAWSLLLHVPGAVLPAWKPGERTSPSTLQQKQHKIVQPARPFDEDTVQMTGLEAKEWIQEQLEKGYEWGNTTFRAVRGGEVLRIHRGIGEIVPVEVQRPTDELLTPPTPQTNAHLCFAEADPLVAARELRTPCFLNCEGPDFDAQWDHFRKQVLLQAAGNFPLDPEMVAEATAISHHIVTNDEILIRGRSLFMARLRHEYTHDGHLEGFCLFGLTSAAFLRARQMLDMEPQKFEAHGKTIFAPIVGLNDMDTAYTLVSDSNSKGGVEFSFLENTGWAVPLEDVIINLETQKADLGQPFRRHRFPMSLSHRREPVSMPGRRELSHSDSLRLLFPKAAPVRLCGVGDHLTATFDAVLMVQRSLELVLGDLQMQRDFLGRFCPKHTGQGHQCRQRCELLGSGCGPQEDVADPVAEWLDGIIHPESLDELPWDLDERRHSLAEASARDSRLQLADLVVCSHPTLLCLFMAEVLPKPMFVHASSTLLYGLHCQNCDRDAWYTNLRYFGTSHLAQRYLQLARNLLLNNQNLVFMAEGRFLAEQVRHQVRMEVPWVPPLGLYTAAGSWQGGQPGSTRRAVVLRSRFFVSLRGELLRSLLREIVSINFPRYPLEVVFLGKDNQFDEQWLSLQQLASFDAAILWPNDLHQRTFHEAYRLAIPLLMPDSASLFRAQRMSNWGYASYGASTVGLDADGSSSPRHPFPPWWNSFNATPDVIGYWVQFADWEQLPHIQRFATLPGLIVQAVTMNLQQISKSMLEHHVQVAKAALDLVSEKLALLSRSDEPRVSEKSAREQDMRLERPRGHLVFPNGIHALGKEAHVQSGMHCQHVIVFGELVFQGKISRLMRAHVSRFLPCSLWRCDITHAAQLRKRVR
;
A
#
# COMPACT_ATOMS: atom_id res chain seq x y z
N MET A 1 52.16 31.54 12.37
CA MET A 1 51.57 31.31 13.72
C MET A 1 51.11 29.86 13.74
N GLY A 2 51.42 29.07 14.78
CA GLY A 2 50.93 27.69 14.83
C GLY A 2 49.41 27.65 15.08
N VAL A 3 48.73 26.58 14.63
CA VAL A 3 47.28 26.31 14.79
C VAL A 3 46.73 26.74 16.15
N ARG A 4 47.46 26.47 17.24
CA ARG A 4 47.10 26.88 18.61
C ARG A 4 46.90 28.40 18.82
N ALA A 5 47.66 29.24 18.12
CA ALA A 5 47.59 30.70 18.25
C ALA A 5 46.42 31.30 17.45
N LEU A 6 46.15 30.77 16.26
CA LEU A 6 45.00 31.15 15.42
C LEU A 6 43.69 30.68 16.07
N LEU A 7 43.66 29.43 16.54
CA LEU A 7 42.52 28.88 17.28
C LEU A 7 42.27 29.61 18.60
N GLY A 8 43.31 30.07 19.31
CA GLY A 8 43.15 30.86 20.54
C GLY A 8 42.48 32.22 20.30
N PHE A 9 42.74 32.86 19.16
CA PHE A 9 42.13 34.14 18.77
C PHE A 9 40.67 33.96 18.31
N ALA A 10 40.40 32.93 17.50
CA ALA A 10 39.04 32.58 17.09
C ALA A 10 38.17 32.19 18.31
N TRP A 11 38.73 31.44 19.27
CA TRP A 11 38.01 31.04 20.49
C TRP A 11 37.57 32.24 21.34
N GLY A 12 38.45 33.22 21.52
CA GLY A 12 38.14 34.43 22.29
C GLY A 12 36.99 35.24 21.69
N SER A 13 36.84 35.20 20.36
CA SER A 13 35.79 35.93 19.63
C SER A 13 34.48 35.15 19.55
N ILE A 14 34.54 33.81 19.44
CA ILE A 14 33.37 32.90 19.37
C ILE A 14 32.65 32.77 20.74
N ALA A 15 33.34 33.11 21.83
CA ALA A 15 32.80 33.02 23.20
C ALA A 15 31.98 34.26 23.63
N SER A 16 31.99 35.37 22.89
CA SER A 16 31.24 36.59 23.21
C SER A 16 30.00 36.78 22.32
N GLU A 17 28.92 37.28 22.93
CA GLU A 17 27.53 37.49 22.48
C GLU A 17 27.18 37.23 20.99
N ALA A 18 26.26 36.28 20.79
CA ALA A 18 25.90 35.62 19.54
C ALA A 18 24.96 36.41 18.60
N SER A 19 24.92 37.76 18.64
CA SER A 19 24.05 38.56 17.76
C SER A 19 24.79 39.43 16.75
N ASP A 20 26.12 39.39 16.73
CA ASP A 20 26.95 40.20 15.83
C ASP A 20 27.23 39.44 14.51
N PRO A 21 26.98 40.02 13.32
CA PRO A 21 27.43 39.49 12.02
C PRO A 21 28.89 39.06 11.99
N THR A 22 29.76 39.66 12.81
CA THR A 22 31.17 39.25 12.96
C THR A 22 31.32 37.81 13.46
N VAL A 23 30.35 37.28 14.21
CA VAL A 23 30.34 35.90 14.73
C VAL A 23 30.13 34.90 13.59
N ILE A 24 29.26 35.19 12.63
CA ILE A 24 29.01 34.32 11.47
C ILE A 24 30.29 34.20 10.63
N GLN A 25 30.91 35.34 10.33
CA GLN A 25 32.16 35.40 9.59
C GLN A 25 33.30 34.70 10.34
N ALA A 26 33.41 34.91 11.65
CA ALA A 26 34.41 34.24 12.48
C ALA A 26 34.25 32.71 12.46
N TRP A 27 33.00 32.20 12.48
CA TRP A 27 32.75 30.76 12.33
C TRP A 27 33.10 30.23 10.95
N GLN A 28 32.74 30.95 9.89
CA GLN A 28 33.10 30.59 8.51
C GLN A 28 34.63 30.50 8.35
N GLU A 29 35.35 31.53 8.77
CA GLU A 29 36.80 31.61 8.70
C GLU A 29 37.47 30.54 9.58
N ALA A 30 36.96 30.31 10.79
CA ALA A 30 37.49 29.29 11.69
C ALA A 30 37.28 27.87 11.15
N LEU A 31 36.12 27.57 10.59
CA LEU A 31 35.83 26.27 9.97
C LEU A 31 36.63 26.06 8.68
N GLU A 32 36.87 27.09 7.87
CA GLU A 32 37.73 27.02 6.69
C GLU A 32 39.20 26.81 7.05
N THR A 33 39.71 27.63 7.95
CA THR A 33 41.09 27.53 8.44
C THR A 33 41.32 26.15 9.05
N CYS A 34 40.45 25.72 9.97
CA CYS A 34 40.55 24.40 10.60
C CYS A 34 40.48 23.26 9.57
N ALA A 35 39.53 23.27 8.63
CA ALA A 35 39.41 22.21 7.63
C ALA A 35 40.63 22.15 6.70
N SER A 36 41.17 23.30 6.28
CA SER A 36 42.35 23.36 5.41
C SER A 36 43.65 22.92 6.10
N GLU A 37 43.77 23.14 7.41
CA GLU A 37 44.94 22.76 8.20
C GLU A 37 44.99 21.26 8.56
N ILE A 38 43.84 20.58 8.58
CA ILE A 38 43.76 19.14 8.88
C ILE A 38 44.26 18.28 7.71
N CYS A 39 43.97 18.70 6.47
CA CYS A 39 44.47 18.07 5.24
C CYS A 39 44.50 19.12 4.13
N SER A 40 45.68 19.57 3.72
CA SER A 40 45.84 20.60 2.67
C SER A 40 45.73 20.07 1.23
N ALA A 41 45.58 18.76 1.05
CA ALA A 41 45.33 18.14 -0.25
C ALA A 41 43.85 17.72 -0.36
N ASN A 42 43.05 18.50 -1.07
CA ASN A 42 41.65 18.13 -1.41
C ASN A 42 41.58 17.04 -2.50
N GLN A 43 42.69 16.39 -2.86
CA GLN A 43 42.78 15.36 -3.91
C GLN A 43 43.15 13.98 -3.34
N VAL A 44 42.62 13.66 -2.16
CA VAL A 44 42.94 12.41 -1.46
C VAL A 44 41.93 11.36 -1.89
N GLU A 45 42.27 10.59 -2.93
CA GLU A 45 41.80 9.19 -2.97
C GLU A 45 42.25 8.54 -1.66
N GLU A 46 41.36 7.83 -0.97
CA GLU A 46 41.65 7.17 0.31
C GLU A 46 42.62 5.98 0.13
N ASP A 47 43.83 6.24 -0.35
CA ASP A 47 44.90 5.27 -0.45
C ASP A 47 45.80 5.30 0.79
N ASP A 48 46.57 4.22 0.97
CA ASP A 48 47.51 4.04 2.07
C ASP A 48 48.60 5.12 2.14
N VAL A 49 48.77 5.94 1.09
CA VAL A 49 49.79 6.97 0.98
C VAL A 49 49.26 8.29 1.54
N ALA A 50 48.04 8.67 1.21
CA ALA A 50 47.39 9.87 1.71
C ALA A 50 47.06 9.80 3.21
N ALA A 51 46.70 8.62 3.71
CA ALA A 51 46.55 8.36 5.15
C ALA A 51 47.82 8.65 5.97
N ARG A 52 49.02 8.58 5.34
CA ARG A 52 50.30 8.91 5.97
C ARG A 52 50.62 10.40 5.99
N HIS A 53 49.98 11.22 5.14
CA HIS A 53 50.23 12.66 5.07
C HIS A 53 49.35 13.48 6.02
N CYS A 54 48.17 12.99 6.40
CA CYS A 54 47.30 13.63 7.40
C CYS A 54 47.46 13.05 8.81
N ASP A 55 48.70 12.86 9.29
CA ASP A 55 49.05 12.34 10.63
C ASP A 55 48.13 11.21 11.12
N GLN A 56 48.29 10.00 10.54
CA GLN A 56 47.54 8.77 10.88
C GLN A 56 46.05 9.06 11.15
N ILE A 57 45.26 9.18 10.09
CA ILE A 57 43.80 9.31 10.18
C ILE A 57 43.27 8.17 11.07
N PRO A 58 42.77 8.44 12.30
CA PRO A 58 42.40 7.37 13.22
C PRO A 58 41.08 6.69 12.82
N VAL A 59 40.39 7.20 11.79
CA VAL A 59 39.12 6.68 11.29
C VAL A 59 39.10 6.81 9.76
N ALA A 60 39.71 5.87 9.05
CA ALA A 60 39.42 5.68 7.62
C ALA A 60 37.98 5.19 7.50
N SER A 61 37.19 5.72 6.56
CA SER A 61 35.87 5.13 6.34
C SER A 61 36.06 3.84 5.55
N GLU A 62 35.93 2.70 6.22
CA GLU A 62 36.01 1.39 5.57
C GLU A 62 34.77 1.10 4.69
N PHE A 63 33.73 1.95 4.78
CA PHE A 63 32.39 1.70 4.23
C PHE A 63 31.75 2.93 3.55
N GLY A 64 32.53 3.95 3.17
CA GLY A 64 32.02 5.11 2.41
C GLY A 64 31.23 6.15 3.20
N GLY A 65 31.30 6.16 4.53
CA GLY A 65 30.77 7.24 5.36
C GLY A 65 31.62 8.53 5.34
N ALA A 66 31.11 9.59 5.97
CA ALA A 66 31.81 10.88 6.08
C ALA A 66 33.11 10.78 6.92
N GLY A 67 34.23 10.46 6.27
CA GLY A 67 35.57 10.48 6.86
C GLY A 67 36.20 11.89 6.85
N ARG A 68 37.34 12.07 7.55
CA ARG A 68 38.16 13.32 7.49
C ARG A 68 38.73 13.64 6.11
N THR A 69 38.64 12.67 5.21
CA THR A 69 39.01 12.74 3.79
C THR A 69 38.00 13.55 2.99
N THR A 70 36.74 13.59 3.42
CA THR A 70 35.68 14.43 2.83
C THR A 70 35.71 15.85 3.38
N THR A 71 35.32 16.83 2.56
CA THR A 71 35.19 18.24 2.98
C THR A 71 34.16 18.36 4.10
N PHE A 72 33.03 17.66 3.97
CA PHE A 72 32.01 17.62 5.02
C PHE A 72 32.55 17.09 6.35
N GLY A 73 33.24 15.94 6.33
CA GLY A 73 33.80 15.33 7.53
C GLY A 73 34.81 16.23 8.22
N ARG A 74 35.68 16.95 7.49
CA ARG A 74 36.58 17.95 8.10
C ARG A 74 35.81 19.08 8.79
N LYS A 75 34.76 19.60 8.15
CA LYS A 75 33.95 20.70 8.69
C LYS A 75 33.20 20.29 9.95
N VAL A 76 32.58 19.11 9.95
CA VAL A 76 31.85 18.58 11.11
C VAL A 76 32.82 18.24 12.26
N TRP A 77 33.99 17.69 11.94
CA TRP A 77 35.05 17.46 12.92
C TRP A 77 35.52 18.78 13.57
N CYS A 78 35.74 19.82 12.76
CA CYS A 78 36.11 21.15 13.23
C CYS A 78 35.01 21.76 14.10
N ALA A 79 33.74 21.63 13.69
CA ALA A 79 32.61 22.10 14.47
C ALA A 79 32.55 21.40 15.85
N ALA A 80 32.78 20.08 15.91
CA ALA A 80 32.87 19.35 17.17
C ALA A 80 34.06 19.82 18.04
N MET A 81 35.22 20.09 17.43
CA MET A 81 36.40 20.59 18.16
C MET A 81 36.21 22.01 18.71
N LEU A 82 35.67 22.93 17.90
CA LEU A 82 35.54 24.36 18.20
C LEU A 82 34.28 24.70 19.00
N GLY A 83 33.24 23.87 18.89
CA GLY A 83 31.96 24.08 19.55
C GLY A 83 32.02 24.01 21.07
N THR A 84 30.93 24.43 21.70
CA THR A 84 30.65 24.23 23.14
C THR A 84 29.52 23.24 23.29
N GLY A 85 29.20 22.80 24.51
CA GLY A 85 28.06 21.92 24.78
C GLY A 85 28.23 20.47 24.28
N ILE A 86 27.13 19.72 24.35
CA ILE A 86 27.06 18.30 23.96
C ILE A 86 26.94 18.17 22.44
N THR A 87 27.66 17.20 21.87
CA THR A 87 27.50 16.82 20.46
C THR A 87 26.56 15.62 20.35
N VAL A 88 25.63 15.67 19.41
CA VAL A 88 24.67 14.60 19.15
C VAL A 88 24.83 14.10 17.71
N ASP A 89 24.97 12.80 17.57
CA ASP A 89 25.02 12.10 16.29
C ASP A 89 23.73 11.29 16.12
N LEU A 90 22.87 11.75 15.22
CA LEU A 90 21.59 11.10 14.96
C LEU A 90 21.70 10.21 13.75
N TYR A 91 21.42 8.93 13.98
CA TYR A 91 21.43 7.86 12.99
C TYR A 91 22.85 7.53 12.53
N ALA A 92 23.69 7.18 13.51
CA ALA A 92 25.11 6.99 13.30
C ALA A 92 25.49 5.87 12.32
N GLY A 93 24.54 5.04 11.88
CA GLY A 93 24.78 4.00 10.89
C GLY A 93 25.85 3.03 11.38
N LEU A 94 26.97 2.96 10.66
CA LEU A 94 28.10 2.09 11.02
C LEU A 94 29.05 2.73 12.06
N GLY A 95 28.83 3.98 12.43
CA GLY A 95 29.57 4.69 13.49
C GLY A 95 30.78 5.48 13.04
N ASP A 96 30.97 5.70 11.74
CA ASP A 96 32.08 6.50 11.22
C ASP A 96 31.94 7.98 11.62
N THR A 97 30.74 8.55 11.48
CA THR A 97 30.41 9.91 11.94
C THR A 97 30.55 10.04 13.46
N ALA A 98 30.10 9.05 14.23
CA ALA A 98 30.27 9.02 15.68
C ALA A 98 31.74 9.06 16.10
N ALA A 99 32.57 8.24 15.47
CA ALA A 99 34.01 8.18 15.73
C ALA A 99 34.71 9.49 15.34
N LEU A 100 34.35 10.07 14.19
CA LEU A 100 34.81 11.38 13.73
C LEU A 100 34.51 12.48 14.77
N LEU A 101 33.26 12.59 15.20
CA LEU A 101 32.82 13.57 16.20
C LEU A 101 33.54 13.38 17.54
N ALA A 102 33.68 12.14 17.99
CA ALA A 102 34.37 11.83 19.25
C ALA A 102 35.86 12.24 19.23
N ASP A 103 36.54 12.07 18.10
CA ASP A 103 37.92 12.51 17.96
C ASP A 103 38.02 14.05 17.92
N GLY A 104 37.07 14.75 17.29
CA GLY A 104 36.99 16.22 17.34
C GLY A 104 36.85 16.73 18.78
N LEU A 105 35.95 16.12 19.55
CA LEU A 105 35.76 16.42 20.98
C LEU A 105 37.03 16.16 21.83
N ARG A 106 37.84 15.17 21.47
CA ARG A 106 39.10 14.87 22.17
C ARG A 106 40.10 16.02 22.06
N ARG A 107 40.16 16.67 20.89
CA ARG A 107 41.07 17.79 20.59
C ARG A 107 40.60 19.13 21.17
N ARG A 108 39.35 19.22 21.64
CA ARG A 108 38.84 20.37 22.38
C ARG A 108 39.79 20.69 23.55
N PRO A 109 40.15 21.95 23.83
CA PRO A 109 40.86 22.41 25.03
C PRO A 109 40.29 21.89 26.35
N SER A 110 41.16 21.68 27.35
CA SER A 110 40.79 21.18 28.69
C SER A 110 39.96 22.16 29.50
N SER A 111 39.95 23.43 29.12
CA SER A 111 39.11 24.47 29.70
C SER A 111 37.64 24.38 29.28
N SER A 112 37.30 23.61 28.24
CA SER A 112 35.90 23.40 27.84
C SER A 112 35.24 22.34 28.72
N SER A 113 34.11 22.70 29.32
CA SER A 113 33.44 21.93 30.37
C SER A 113 32.73 20.67 29.87
N ASP A 114 32.48 20.53 28.56
CA ASP A 114 31.73 19.41 28.03
C ASP A 114 32.39 18.78 26.81
N ARG A 115 32.59 17.47 26.86
CA ARG A 115 33.18 16.65 25.79
C ARG A 115 32.38 15.35 25.61
N ARG A 116 31.07 15.45 25.82
CA ARG A 116 30.14 14.32 25.69
C ARG A 116 29.63 14.21 24.26
N LEU A 117 29.59 12.99 23.77
CA LEU A 117 28.91 12.58 22.54
C LEU A 117 27.66 11.80 22.93
N VAL A 118 26.53 12.07 22.28
CA VAL A 118 25.34 11.23 22.36
C VAL A 118 25.06 10.69 20.98
N THR A 119 25.03 9.37 20.84
CA THR A 119 24.78 8.71 19.56
C THR A 119 23.47 7.95 19.62
N PHE A 120 22.63 8.15 18.61
CA PHE A 120 21.33 7.52 18.45
C PHE A 120 21.31 6.63 17.20
N GLU A 121 20.80 5.41 17.34
CA GLU A 121 20.59 4.51 16.21
C GLU A 121 19.35 3.63 16.44
N LEU A 122 18.48 3.55 15.42
CA LEU A 122 17.23 2.77 15.47
C LEU A 122 17.51 1.27 15.40
N ASN A 123 18.52 0.88 14.62
CA ASN A 123 18.89 -0.52 14.45
C ASN A 123 19.87 -0.98 15.54
N LEU A 124 19.48 -1.99 16.32
CA LEU A 124 20.29 -2.46 17.44
C LEU A 124 21.67 -3.00 17.02
N ASP A 125 21.76 -3.69 15.88
CA ASP A 125 23.02 -4.27 15.39
C ASP A 125 23.99 -3.17 14.93
N ARG A 126 23.46 -2.13 14.31
CA ARG A 126 24.22 -0.93 13.95
C ARG A 126 24.71 -0.18 15.19
N LEU A 127 23.86 -0.03 16.21
CA LEU A 127 24.27 0.56 17.49
C LEU A 127 25.41 -0.24 18.17
N LEU A 128 25.41 -1.56 18.05
CA LEU A 128 26.51 -2.40 18.54
C LEU A 128 27.80 -2.18 17.73
N THR A 129 27.67 -1.93 16.43
CA THR A 129 28.80 -1.58 15.55
C THR A 129 29.41 -0.23 15.96
N VAL A 130 28.57 0.78 16.15
CA VAL A 130 28.95 2.10 16.68
C VAL A 130 29.69 1.97 18.01
N ARG A 131 29.19 1.11 18.92
CA ARG A 131 29.84 0.83 20.21
C ARG A 131 31.26 0.31 20.03
N SER A 132 31.42 -0.67 19.16
CA SER A 132 32.72 -1.28 18.88
C SER A 132 33.69 -0.24 18.30
N ARG A 133 33.24 0.56 17.34
CA ARG A 133 34.05 1.61 16.68
C ARG A 133 34.51 2.71 17.64
N LEU A 134 33.61 3.20 18.49
CA LEU A 134 33.94 4.19 19.52
C LEU A 134 34.90 3.64 20.58
N ALA A 135 34.74 2.37 20.97
CA ALA A 135 35.64 1.71 21.91
C ALA A 135 37.07 1.54 21.34
N GLN A 136 37.18 1.19 20.05
CA GLN A 136 38.47 1.14 19.33
C GLN A 136 39.15 2.51 19.30
N SER A 137 38.36 3.58 19.24
CA SER A 137 38.85 4.94 19.28
C SER A 137 39.27 5.40 20.69
N GLU A 138 39.27 4.54 21.72
CA GLU A 138 39.53 4.89 23.14
C GLU A 138 38.49 5.85 23.77
N VAL A 139 37.26 5.87 23.24
CA VAL A 139 36.16 6.65 23.82
C VAL A 139 35.50 5.83 24.94
N ALA A 140 35.18 6.47 26.07
CA ALA A 140 34.40 5.80 27.11
C ALA A 140 32.95 5.65 26.64
N VAL A 141 32.49 4.41 26.40
CA VAL A 141 31.15 4.15 25.87
C VAL A 141 30.20 3.66 26.95
N HIS A 142 29.06 4.34 27.10
CA HIS A 142 27.98 3.96 28.00
C HIS A 142 26.71 3.69 27.18
N THR A 143 26.21 2.46 27.20
CA THR A 143 24.92 2.14 26.60
C THR A 143 23.81 2.42 27.61
N LEU A 144 22.85 3.26 27.24
CA LEU A 144 21.74 3.63 28.11
C LEU A 144 20.58 2.64 27.92
N GLU A 145 20.30 1.82 28.95
CA GLU A 145 19.12 0.95 28.93
C GLU A 145 17.83 1.77 29.13
N LEU A 146 16.79 1.42 28.35
CA LEU A 146 15.52 2.14 28.22
C LEU A 146 14.56 2.06 29.43
N ARG A 147 15.04 1.68 30.62
CA ARG A 147 14.12 1.29 31.71
C ARG A 147 13.45 2.46 32.46
N SER A 148 13.96 3.70 32.40
CA SER A 148 13.23 4.92 32.84
C SER A 148 13.95 6.23 32.49
N GLN A 149 13.21 7.28 32.09
CA GLN A 149 13.73 8.64 31.80
C GLN A 149 14.50 9.26 32.97
N TYR A 150 14.10 8.99 34.21
CA TYR A 150 14.77 9.50 35.41
C TYR A 150 16.18 8.92 35.59
N HIS A 151 16.41 7.68 35.15
CA HIS A 151 17.73 7.06 35.19
C HIS A 151 18.72 7.79 34.27
N TRP A 152 18.25 8.30 33.14
CA TRP A 152 19.10 8.92 32.10
C TRP A 152 19.68 10.25 32.57
N GLN A 153 18.80 11.13 33.05
CA GLN A 153 19.20 12.40 33.65
C GLN A 153 20.18 12.20 34.79
N ARG A 154 19.95 11.16 35.61
CA ARG A 154 20.80 10.85 36.74
C ARG A 154 22.17 10.36 36.31
N GLU A 155 22.24 9.42 35.37
CA GLU A 155 23.52 8.91 34.87
C GLU A 155 24.29 10.05 34.21
N MET A 156 23.72 10.75 33.21
CA MET A 156 24.39 11.84 32.49
C MET A 156 24.91 12.97 33.40
N ARG A 157 24.27 13.23 34.55
CA ARG A 157 24.67 14.27 35.52
C ARG A 157 25.66 13.81 36.60
N LYS A 158 25.83 12.51 36.86
CA LYS A 158 26.55 12.02 38.07
C LYS A 158 27.99 11.54 37.86
N GLY A 159 28.50 11.49 36.63
CA GLY A 159 29.84 10.93 36.38
C GLY A 159 30.98 11.95 36.39
N ASP A 160 32.08 11.60 37.07
CA ASP A 160 33.42 12.10 36.72
C ASP A 160 33.82 11.44 35.39
N TRP A 161 33.38 12.05 34.29
CA TRP A 161 33.53 11.50 32.95
C TRP A 161 34.97 11.61 32.45
N LYS A 162 35.41 10.59 31.70
CA LYS A 162 36.67 10.63 30.96
C LYS A 162 36.64 11.76 29.90
N PRO A 163 37.81 12.20 29.38
CA PRO A 163 37.91 13.35 28.47
C PRO A 163 37.03 13.28 27.22
N VAL A 164 36.57 12.10 26.78
CA VAL A 164 35.45 11.98 25.83
C VAL A 164 34.60 10.79 26.27
N THR A 165 33.30 11.02 26.43
CA THR A 165 32.34 9.98 26.84
C THR A 165 31.17 9.94 25.87
N ALA A 166 30.89 8.77 25.30
CA ALA A 166 29.80 8.54 24.36
C ALA A 166 28.64 7.79 25.02
N PHE A 167 27.43 8.31 24.86
CA PHE A 167 26.20 7.67 25.32
C PHE A 167 25.45 7.09 24.12
N LEU A 168 25.21 5.78 24.12
CA LEU A 168 24.53 5.08 23.04
C LEU A 168 23.08 4.86 23.40
N VAL A 169 22.20 5.37 22.54
CA VAL A 169 20.75 5.31 22.68
C VAL A 169 20.18 4.38 21.63
N PRO A 170 19.63 3.21 22.03
CA PRO A 170 18.84 2.39 21.13
C PRO A 170 17.50 3.08 20.87
N GLY A 171 17.23 3.35 19.58
CA GLY A 171 15.93 3.79 19.14
C GLY A 171 14.90 2.67 19.22
N SER A 172 13.66 3.03 19.54
CA SER A 172 12.46 2.21 19.29
C SER A 172 11.43 3.14 18.63
N THR A 173 10.31 2.61 18.14
CA THR A 173 9.30 3.31 17.31
C THR A 173 8.62 4.53 17.96
N SER A 174 9.04 4.98 19.14
CA SER A 174 8.54 6.19 19.81
C SER A 174 9.71 7.14 20.15
N SER A 175 9.61 8.45 19.86
CA SER A 175 10.76 9.40 19.88
C SER A 175 11.48 9.47 21.26
N TYR A 176 12.54 8.70 21.46
CA TYR A 176 13.41 8.77 22.65
C TYR A 176 14.33 9.98 22.65
N LEU A 177 14.36 10.71 21.54
CA LEU A 177 15.11 11.93 21.42
C LEU A 177 14.61 13.02 22.38
N ARG A 178 13.30 13.04 22.70
CA ARG A 178 12.71 14.00 23.64
C ARG A 178 13.32 13.90 25.05
N PRO A 179 13.36 12.72 25.69
CA PRO A 179 14.10 12.52 26.93
C PRO A 179 15.56 12.94 26.87
N VAL A 180 16.28 12.63 25.79
CA VAL A 180 17.70 13.00 25.61
C VAL A 180 17.86 14.51 25.60
N CYS A 181 17.13 15.17 24.71
CA CYS A 181 17.09 16.62 24.58
C CYS A 181 16.73 17.33 25.88
N GLN A 182 15.72 16.84 26.61
CA GLN A 182 15.33 17.41 27.91
C GLN A 182 16.36 17.19 29.03
N SER A 183 17.29 16.26 28.86
CA SER A 183 18.31 15.93 29.86
C SER A 183 19.60 16.72 29.66
N VAL A 184 19.71 17.45 28.55
CA VAL A 184 20.89 18.20 28.13
C VAL A 184 20.55 19.68 28.14
N GLU A 185 21.32 20.47 28.89
CA GLU A 185 21.05 21.91 29.05
C GLU A 185 21.66 22.76 27.93
N ASP A 186 22.66 22.23 27.19
CA ASP A 186 23.34 22.93 26.09
C ASP A 186 23.69 21.96 24.94
N LEU A 187 22.91 22.01 23.86
CA LEU A 187 23.14 21.23 22.64
C LEU A 187 24.04 22.03 21.68
N GLY A 188 25.30 21.62 21.61
CA GLY A 188 26.34 22.27 20.84
C GLY A 188 26.23 22.04 19.34
N LEU A 189 26.30 20.78 18.94
CA LEU A 189 26.29 20.35 17.54
C LEU A 189 25.38 19.14 17.40
N ILE A 190 24.47 19.17 16.44
CA ILE A 190 23.68 18.01 16.03
C ILE A 190 24.03 17.65 14.61
N LEU A 191 24.42 16.40 14.38
CA LEU A 191 24.56 15.82 13.06
C LEU A 191 23.32 15.00 12.73
N LEU A 192 22.70 15.30 11.59
CA LEU A 192 21.61 14.54 10.99
C LEU A 192 22.20 13.73 9.84
N ASP A 193 22.28 12.40 10.00
CA ASP A 193 22.68 11.48 8.94
C ASP A 193 21.67 10.32 8.78
N PRO A 194 20.41 10.62 8.44
CA PRO A 194 19.37 9.62 8.38
C PRO A 194 19.63 8.63 7.23
N ASP A 195 19.57 7.34 7.55
CA ASP A 195 19.66 6.29 6.54
C ASP A 195 18.49 6.35 5.54
N VAL A 196 18.73 5.93 4.29
CA VAL A 196 17.72 5.86 3.21
C VAL A 196 16.51 5.01 3.60
N GLU A 197 16.68 4.10 4.55
CA GLU A 197 15.62 3.22 5.03
C GLU A 197 14.68 3.89 6.07
N MET A 198 15.01 5.07 6.58
CA MET A 198 14.20 5.75 7.60
C MET A 198 12.81 6.15 7.11
N GLY A 199 11.79 5.99 7.95
CA GLY A 199 10.46 6.52 7.67
C GLY A 199 10.37 8.03 7.87
N TYR A 200 9.57 8.70 7.03
CA TYR A 200 9.33 10.16 7.11
C TYR A 200 8.77 10.59 8.47
N LYS A 201 7.91 9.76 9.08
CA LYS A 201 7.19 10.11 10.30
C LYS A 201 8.10 10.04 11.52
N GLU A 202 8.91 9.00 11.63
CA GLU A 202 9.91 8.83 12.70
C GLU A 202 10.87 10.01 12.68
N PHE A 203 11.41 10.33 11.49
CA PHE A 203 12.26 11.50 11.34
C PHE A 203 11.53 12.80 11.66
N ALA A 204 10.27 12.98 11.24
CA ALA A 204 9.51 14.19 11.51
C ALA A 204 9.20 14.38 13.02
N ASP A 205 8.92 13.30 13.74
CA ASP A 205 8.68 13.34 15.19
C ASP A 205 9.96 13.61 15.97
N ASP A 206 11.09 13.00 15.58
CA ASP A 206 12.41 13.33 16.12
C ASP A 206 12.79 14.79 15.79
N TRP A 207 12.55 15.24 14.56
CA TRP A 207 12.84 16.61 14.13
C TRP A 207 12.10 17.66 14.94
N ARG A 208 10.81 17.46 15.23
CA ARG A 208 10.02 18.39 16.06
C ARG A 208 10.62 18.59 17.45
N VAL A 209 11.23 17.53 18.00
CA VAL A 209 11.91 17.62 19.29
C VAL A 209 13.16 18.48 19.18
N LEU A 210 13.96 18.26 18.14
CA LEU A 210 15.20 19.00 17.91
C LEU A 210 14.96 20.49 17.62
N GLU A 211 14.01 20.78 16.75
CA GLU A 211 13.60 22.14 16.42
C GLU A 211 13.21 22.93 17.68
N ALA A 212 12.53 22.28 18.63
CA ALA A 212 12.14 22.87 19.90
C ALA A 212 13.32 23.15 20.85
N GLN A 213 14.44 22.43 20.72
CA GLN A 213 15.62 22.65 21.57
C GLN A 213 16.55 23.75 21.08
N ARG A 214 16.42 24.16 19.81
CA ARG A 214 17.27 25.18 19.19
C ARG A 214 18.78 24.91 19.39
N PRO A 215 19.31 23.79 18.88
CA PRO A 215 20.75 23.49 18.98
C PRO A 215 21.60 24.60 18.39
N ARG A 216 22.78 24.84 18.98
CA ARG A 216 23.70 25.90 18.56
C ARG A 216 24.21 25.69 17.12
N MET A 217 24.45 24.46 16.72
CA MET A 217 24.80 24.10 15.34
C MET A 217 24.04 22.86 14.86
N VAL A 218 23.67 22.85 13.58
CA VAL A 218 23.05 21.70 12.91
C VAL A 218 23.80 21.37 11.64
N ALA A 219 24.41 20.18 11.58
CA ALA A 219 24.99 19.59 10.40
C ALA A 219 23.97 18.66 9.76
N ILE A 220 23.70 18.83 8.48
CA ILE A 220 22.79 18.00 7.69
C ILE A 220 23.66 17.28 6.66
N TYR A 221 23.92 15.98 6.90
CA TYR A 221 24.51 15.09 5.91
C TYR A 221 23.39 14.45 5.10
N ASN A 222 23.62 14.27 3.81
CA ASN A 222 22.69 13.60 2.91
C ASN A 222 21.33 14.31 2.71
N THR A 223 21.23 15.16 1.69
CA THR A 223 19.95 15.80 1.32
C THR A 223 18.86 14.87 0.76
N ASN A 224 19.01 13.54 0.85
CA ASN A 224 17.98 12.57 0.44
C ASN A 224 17.26 11.88 1.61
N LEU A 225 16.87 12.65 2.63
CA LEU A 225 15.73 12.30 3.48
C LEU A 225 14.52 11.85 2.64
N PRO A 226 13.54 11.10 3.21
CA PRO A 226 12.25 10.90 2.57
C PRO A 226 11.63 12.26 2.15
N GLY A 227 11.63 12.56 0.84
CA GLY A 227 11.16 13.83 0.29
C GLY A 227 12.23 14.92 0.04
N GLY A 228 13.52 14.64 0.26
CA GLY A 228 14.64 15.57 0.08
C GLY A 228 14.84 16.50 1.30
N ALA A 229 16.00 16.46 1.96
CA ALA A 229 16.30 17.21 3.20
C ALA A 229 16.33 18.73 3.05
N GLY A 230 16.12 19.24 1.84
CA GLY A 230 15.92 20.68 1.61
C GLY A 230 14.83 21.26 2.53
N TRP A 231 13.83 20.48 2.93
CA TRP A 231 12.79 21.00 3.84
C TRP A 231 13.30 21.29 5.26
N VAL A 232 14.23 20.50 5.81
CA VAL A 232 14.81 20.73 7.15
C VAL A 232 15.66 21.99 7.14
N LEU A 233 16.53 22.12 6.13
CA LEU A 233 17.32 23.31 5.86
C LEU A 233 16.41 24.55 5.73
N ASN A 234 15.42 24.49 4.83
CA ASN A 234 14.49 25.59 4.61
C ASN A 234 13.71 25.93 5.87
N ARG A 235 13.30 24.92 6.64
CA ARG A 235 12.57 25.10 7.90
C ARG A 235 13.41 25.84 8.93
N LEU A 236 14.67 25.45 9.14
CA LEU A 236 15.58 26.16 10.05
C LEU A 236 15.82 27.60 9.61
N LEU A 237 16.08 27.82 8.32
CA LEU A 237 16.26 29.17 7.77
C LEU A 237 14.99 30.03 7.94
N MET A 238 13.79 29.45 7.78
CA MET A 238 12.51 30.14 7.99
C MET A 238 12.26 30.54 9.45
N LEU A 239 12.92 29.92 10.43
CA LEU A 239 12.83 30.37 11.82
C LEU A 239 13.51 31.75 12.02
N GLY A 240 14.32 32.21 11.05
CA GLY A 240 15.00 33.50 11.09
C GLY A 240 16.18 33.58 12.06
N GLU A 241 16.42 32.52 12.84
CA GLU A 241 17.48 32.47 13.85
C GLU A 241 18.64 31.54 13.45
N TYR A 242 18.58 30.90 12.28
CA TYR A 242 19.64 30.02 11.77
C TYR A 242 20.30 30.61 10.52
N VAL A 243 21.62 30.51 10.45
CA VAL A 243 22.44 30.93 9.31
C VAL A 243 23.28 29.76 8.82
N GLU A 244 23.30 29.55 7.51
CA GLU A 244 24.21 28.58 6.89
C GLU A 244 25.65 29.11 6.92
N VAL A 245 26.53 28.46 7.67
CA VAL A 245 27.95 28.82 7.83
C VAL A 245 28.89 27.97 6.96
N ALA A 246 28.44 26.82 6.48
CA ALA A 246 29.14 26.06 5.45
C ALA A 246 28.14 25.23 4.65
N GLN A 247 28.43 25.01 3.36
CA GLN A 247 27.69 24.10 2.51
C GLN A 247 28.63 23.50 1.46
N GLY A 248 28.23 22.39 0.87
CA GLY A 248 28.96 21.80 -0.24
C GLY A 248 28.26 20.56 -0.77
N PHE A 249 28.96 19.89 -1.68
CA PHE A 249 28.57 18.59 -2.20
C PHE A 249 29.45 17.51 -1.59
N ASN A 250 28.97 16.27 -1.62
CA ASN A 250 29.75 15.12 -1.22
C ASN A 250 30.90 14.92 -2.23
N ASP A 251 32.12 14.93 -1.72
CA ASP A 251 33.36 14.82 -2.51
C ASP A 251 33.90 13.38 -2.60
N GLY A 252 33.14 12.38 -2.12
CA GLY A 252 33.33 10.95 -2.42
C GLY A 252 34.40 10.23 -1.57
N GLY A 253 33.98 9.61 -0.47
CA GLY A 253 34.83 8.70 0.32
C GLY A 253 35.01 7.31 -0.32
N ALA A 254 35.89 6.45 0.24
CA ALA A 254 36.08 5.09 -0.28
C ALA A 254 34.78 4.28 -0.15
N GLY A 255 34.17 3.96 -1.29
CA GLY A 255 32.87 3.27 -1.36
C GLY A 255 31.75 4.13 -1.95
N GLU A 256 31.94 5.44 -2.10
CA GLU A 256 30.97 6.37 -2.70
C GLU A 256 31.41 6.86 -4.09
N GLN A 257 31.87 5.94 -4.95
CA GLN A 257 32.27 6.26 -6.33
C GLN A 257 31.08 6.45 -7.29
N ASP A 258 29.86 6.20 -6.82
CA ASP A 258 28.65 6.42 -7.60
C ASP A 258 28.42 7.93 -7.82
N VAL A 259 28.24 8.32 -9.09
CA VAL A 259 28.00 9.69 -9.54
C VAL A 259 26.78 10.31 -8.83
N PHE A 260 25.78 9.51 -8.45
CA PHE A 260 24.62 10.01 -7.70
C PHE A 260 24.95 10.39 -6.26
N HIS A 261 25.97 9.78 -5.65
CA HIS A 261 26.42 10.14 -4.30
C HIS A 261 27.13 11.48 -4.28
N GLN A 262 27.90 11.82 -5.34
CA GLN A 262 28.56 13.12 -5.50
C GLN A 262 27.57 14.29 -5.69
N LEU A 263 26.34 14.01 -6.10
CA LEU A 263 25.27 15.01 -6.19
C LEU A 263 24.61 15.34 -4.83
N ARG A 264 24.94 14.61 -3.76
CA ARG A 264 24.39 14.87 -2.43
C ARG A 264 24.96 16.16 -1.88
N ALA A 265 24.08 17.07 -1.47
CA ALA A 265 24.49 18.29 -0.78
C ALA A 265 24.52 18.07 0.74
N TRP A 266 25.30 18.91 1.42
CA TRP A 266 25.34 19.00 2.87
C TRP A 266 25.35 20.47 3.29
N SER A 267 24.83 20.75 4.49
CA SER A 267 24.77 22.09 5.06
C SER A 267 25.14 22.06 6.54
N LEU A 268 25.82 23.11 7.00
CA LEU A 268 26.11 23.36 8.40
C LEU A 268 25.53 24.71 8.78
N LEU A 269 24.60 24.70 9.73
CA LEU A 269 23.89 25.88 10.20
C LEU A 269 24.33 26.25 11.62
N LEU A 270 24.37 27.55 11.89
CA LEU A 270 24.64 28.15 13.20
C LEU A 270 23.37 28.87 13.69
N HIS A 271 22.96 28.61 14.93
CA HIS A 271 21.91 29.36 15.61
C HIS A 271 22.47 30.68 16.15
N VAL A 272 21.81 31.77 15.83
CA VAL A 272 22.19 33.15 16.14
C VAL A 272 20.98 33.82 16.81
N PRO A 273 20.81 33.64 18.14
CA PRO A 273 19.64 34.13 18.85
C PRO A 273 19.43 35.63 18.65
N GLY A 274 18.23 36.03 18.22
CA GLY A 274 17.88 37.44 18.05
C GLY A 274 18.42 38.10 16.78
N ALA A 275 19.09 37.35 15.89
CA ALA A 275 19.39 37.87 14.56
C ALA A 275 18.10 38.15 13.80
N VAL A 276 17.84 39.43 13.46
CA VAL A 276 16.79 39.80 12.52
C VAL A 276 17.39 39.70 11.12
N LEU A 277 17.52 38.47 10.64
CA LEU A 277 17.91 38.26 9.25
C LEU A 277 16.77 38.73 8.35
N PRO A 278 17.06 39.34 7.18
CA PRO A 278 16.02 39.66 6.21
C PRO A 278 15.21 38.39 5.92
N ALA A 279 13.89 38.49 6.07
CA ALA A 279 12.99 37.34 5.92
C ALA A 279 13.33 36.57 4.65
N TRP A 280 13.73 35.30 4.82
CA TRP A 280 14.10 34.43 3.72
C TRP A 280 12.93 34.35 2.74
N LYS A 281 13.12 34.86 1.52
CA LYS A 281 12.16 34.71 0.43
C LYS A 281 12.55 33.47 -0.38
N PRO A 282 11.66 32.49 -0.55
CA PRO A 282 11.92 31.34 -1.41
C PRO A 282 12.29 31.83 -2.82
N GLY A 283 13.54 31.62 -3.25
CA GLY A 283 14.02 31.97 -4.59
C GLY A 283 15.03 33.12 -4.69
N GLU A 284 15.26 33.93 -3.65
CA GLU A 284 16.32 34.96 -3.63
C GLU A 284 17.52 34.48 -2.80
N ARG A 285 18.50 33.81 -3.44
CA ARG A 285 19.84 33.60 -2.85
C ARG A 285 20.73 34.79 -3.22
N THR A 286 20.90 35.75 -2.32
CA THR A 286 22.06 36.66 -2.38
C THR A 286 23.19 36.06 -1.56
N SER A 287 24.26 35.63 -2.21
CA SER A 287 25.50 35.22 -1.53
C SER A 287 26.05 36.38 -0.69
N PRO A 288 26.42 36.19 0.60
CA PRO A 288 27.04 37.24 1.41
C PRO A 288 28.47 37.64 0.98
N SER A 289 29.00 37.08 -0.12
CA SER A 289 30.40 37.27 -0.54
C SER A 289 30.73 38.59 -1.28
N THR A 290 29.81 39.55 -1.38
CA THR A 290 30.05 40.85 -2.06
C THR A 290 30.91 41.87 -1.28
N LEU A 291 31.78 41.43 -0.37
CA LEU A 291 32.73 42.30 0.34
C LEU A 291 34.17 41.80 0.22
N GLN A 292 34.62 41.49 -1.00
CA GLN A 292 36.00 41.67 -1.54
C GLN A 292 36.19 40.85 -2.83
N GLN A 293 35.73 41.34 -3.98
CA GLN A 293 36.24 40.89 -5.28
C GLN A 293 37.28 41.89 -5.80
N LYS A 294 38.56 41.49 -5.80
CA LYS A 294 39.58 42.13 -6.64
C LYS A 294 39.23 41.85 -8.10
N GLN A 295 39.23 42.93 -8.87
CA GLN A 295 38.90 43.01 -10.29
C GLN A 295 39.58 41.92 -11.13
N HIS A 296 38.79 40.99 -11.66
CA HIS A 296 39.07 40.34 -12.95
C HIS A 296 37.96 40.70 -13.93
N LYS A 297 38.38 41.12 -15.14
CA LYS A 297 37.55 41.66 -16.23
C LYS A 297 36.34 40.77 -16.54
N ILE A 298 35.15 41.33 -16.35
CA ILE A 298 33.91 40.83 -16.94
C ILE A 298 33.92 41.19 -18.43
N VAL A 299 33.94 40.18 -19.30
CA VAL A 299 33.58 40.32 -20.72
C VAL A 299 32.05 40.26 -20.79
N GLN A 300 31.42 41.32 -21.29
CA GLN A 300 29.97 41.35 -21.52
C GLN A 300 29.56 40.33 -22.59
N PRO A 301 28.46 39.59 -22.44
CA PRO A 301 27.81 38.94 -23.57
C PRO A 301 26.81 39.91 -24.22
N ALA A 302 26.89 39.98 -25.55
CA ALA A 302 25.87 40.54 -26.40
C ALA A 302 24.81 39.46 -26.71
N ARG A 303 23.53 39.89 -26.70
CA ARG A 303 22.28 39.27 -27.18
C ARG A 303 21.47 38.39 -26.19
N PRO A 304 20.12 38.49 -26.22
CA PRO A 304 19.20 37.59 -25.51
C PRO A 304 19.06 36.26 -26.27
N PHE A 305 19.01 35.13 -25.55
CA PHE A 305 18.81 33.78 -26.10
C PHE A 305 17.47 33.20 -25.61
N ASP A 306 16.81 32.48 -26.51
CA ASP A 306 15.55 31.74 -26.33
C ASP A 306 15.63 30.63 -25.26
N GLU A 307 14.48 30.27 -24.69
CA GLU A 307 14.27 29.26 -23.66
C GLU A 307 14.44 27.81 -24.18
N ASP A 308 15.67 27.39 -24.46
CA ASP A 308 15.96 25.99 -24.82
C ASP A 308 16.25 25.13 -23.57
N THR A 309 15.40 24.12 -23.33
CA THR A 309 15.62 23.09 -22.29
C THR A 309 16.42 21.93 -22.90
N VAL A 310 17.60 21.63 -22.36
CA VAL A 310 18.43 20.51 -22.82
C VAL A 310 18.17 19.27 -21.95
N GLN A 311 17.79 18.15 -22.58
CA GLN A 311 17.76 16.83 -21.94
C GLN A 311 19.09 16.13 -22.21
N MET A 312 19.74 15.65 -21.17
CA MET A 312 21.02 14.95 -21.25
C MET A 312 20.92 13.62 -20.48
N THR A 313 21.56 12.57 -21.00
CA THR A 313 21.77 11.33 -20.24
C THR A 313 22.64 11.60 -19.01
N GLY A 314 22.62 10.71 -18.01
CA GLY A 314 23.48 10.85 -16.83
C GLY A 314 24.98 10.97 -17.15
N LEU A 315 25.44 10.30 -18.21
CA LEU A 315 26.83 10.36 -18.67
C LEU A 315 27.15 11.69 -19.38
N GLU A 316 26.28 12.15 -20.28
CA GLU A 316 26.45 13.45 -20.96
C GLU A 316 26.35 14.62 -19.96
N ALA A 317 25.45 14.52 -18.99
CA ALA A 317 25.34 15.49 -17.91
C ALA A 317 26.64 15.54 -17.09
N LYS A 318 27.24 14.38 -16.79
CA LYS A 318 28.53 14.29 -16.09
C LYS A 318 29.66 14.96 -16.89
N GLU A 319 29.81 14.60 -18.17
CA GLU A 319 30.85 15.17 -19.04
C GLU A 319 30.68 16.69 -19.21
N TRP A 320 29.44 17.15 -19.38
CA TRP A 320 29.13 18.55 -19.51
C TRP A 320 29.32 19.33 -18.19
N ILE A 321 28.90 18.78 -17.04
CA ILE A 321 29.14 19.39 -15.72
C ILE A 321 30.65 19.50 -15.47
N GLN A 322 31.42 18.46 -15.79
CA GLN A 322 32.87 18.46 -15.63
C GLN A 322 33.53 19.51 -16.54
N GLU A 323 33.08 19.63 -17.80
CA GLU A 323 33.52 20.68 -18.72
C GLU A 323 33.20 22.10 -18.20
N GLN A 324 32.02 22.29 -17.58
CA GLN A 324 31.64 23.59 -17.00
C GLN A 324 32.41 23.92 -15.71
N LEU A 325 32.73 22.92 -14.88
CA LEU A 325 33.56 23.08 -13.69
C LEU A 325 35.00 23.46 -14.06
N GLU A 326 35.57 22.82 -15.09
CA GLU A 326 36.87 23.17 -15.64
C GLU A 326 36.92 24.59 -16.23
N LYS A 327 35.76 25.10 -16.69
CA LYS A 327 35.60 26.49 -17.17
C LYS A 327 35.37 27.51 -16.05
N GLY A 328 35.34 27.09 -14.78
CA GLY A 328 35.27 27.98 -13.62
C GLY A 328 33.88 28.54 -13.30
N TYR A 329 32.80 27.86 -13.71
CA TYR A 329 31.43 28.26 -13.35
C TYR A 329 31.08 27.84 -11.91
N GLU A 330 30.54 28.77 -11.11
CA GLU A 330 30.00 28.53 -9.76
C GLU A 330 28.49 28.21 -9.81
N TRP A 331 28.04 27.24 -9.02
CA TRP A 331 26.68 26.67 -9.09
C TRP A 331 25.83 26.97 -7.84
N GLY A 332 24.51 27.13 -8.02
CA GLY A 332 23.53 27.24 -6.93
C GLY A 332 22.57 26.03 -6.87
N ASN A 333 22.01 25.76 -5.68
CA ASN A 333 21.20 24.57 -5.33
C ASN A 333 19.85 24.39 -6.08
N THR A 334 19.51 25.23 -7.07
CA THR A 334 18.18 25.22 -7.72
C THR A 334 18.14 24.60 -9.11
N THR A 335 19.23 23.98 -9.59
CA THR A 335 19.42 23.79 -11.04
C THR A 335 19.17 22.35 -11.53
N PHE A 336 19.03 21.36 -10.64
CA PHE A 336 18.90 19.95 -11.02
C PHE A 336 17.72 19.28 -10.33
N ARG A 337 16.93 18.52 -11.10
CA ARG A 337 15.94 17.59 -10.55
C ARG A 337 16.08 16.24 -11.23
N ALA A 338 16.31 15.19 -10.43
CA ALA A 338 16.19 13.82 -10.89
C ALA A 338 14.71 13.52 -11.18
N VAL A 339 14.41 13.05 -12.39
CA VAL A 339 13.09 12.50 -12.71
C VAL A 339 13.02 11.10 -12.08
N ARG A 340 11.87 10.73 -11.47
CA ARG A 340 11.64 9.36 -10.98
C ARG A 340 11.87 8.38 -12.15
N GLY A 341 12.96 7.62 -12.11
CA GLY A 341 13.30 6.69 -13.20
C GLY A 341 14.79 6.53 -13.48
N GLY A 342 15.66 7.42 -13.00
CA GLY A 342 17.08 7.10 -12.82
C GLY A 342 18.09 7.60 -13.85
N GLU A 343 17.75 8.08 -15.06
CA GLU A 343 18.81 8.41 -16.04
C GLU A 343 18.74 9.75 -16.78
N VAL A 344 17.69 10.56 -16.59
CA VAL A 344 17.57 11.87 -17.28
C VAL A 344 17.56 13.02 -16.27
N LEU A 345 18.57 13.88 -16.37
CA LEU A 345 18.68 15.13 -15.62
C LEU A 345 18.10 16.28 -16.47
N ARG A 346 17.20 17.08 -15.88
CA ARG A 346 16.67 18.30 -16.50
C ARG A 346 17.33 19.53 -15.88
N ILE A 347 17.92 20.38 -16.71
CA ILE A 347 18.62 21.59 -16.26
C ILE A 347 17.75 22.80 -16.61
N HIS A 348 17.28 23.55 -15.61
CA HIS A 348 16.51 24.77 -15.83
C HIS A 348 17.40 26.00 -15.72
N ARG A 349 17.40 26.87 -16.76
CA ARG A 349 18.01 28.20 -16.69
C ARG A 349 16.95 29.25 -16.33
N GLY A 350 16.89 29.61 -15.04
CA GLY A 350 16.33 30.88 -14.57
C GLY A 350 14.80 31.00 -14.46
N ILE A 351 14.37 31.48 -13.29
CA ILE A 351 13.05 32.07 -12.93
C ILE A 351 11.82 31.15 -13.03
N GLY A 352 11.58 30.41 -11.95
CA GLY A 352 10.37 30.65 -11.13
C GLY A 352 8.98 30.37 -11.73
N GLU A 353 8.74 29.20 -12.31
CA GLU A 353 7.40 28.61 -12.31
C GLU A 353 7.49 27.08 -12.13
N ILE A 354 6.79 26.56 -11.11
CA ILE A 354 6.72 25.13 -10.83
C ILE A 354 5.66 24.52 -11.75
N VAL A 355 6.09 23.98 -12.89
CA VAL A 355 5.24 23.15 -13.74
C VAL A 355 5.48 21.67 -13.38
N PRO A 356 4.44 20.90 -13.00
CA PRO A 356 4.59 19.46 -12.84
C PRO A 356 4.99 18.83 -14.19
N VAL A 357 6.05 18.02 -14.19
CA VAL A 357 6.53 17.33 -15.40
C VAL A 357 5.47 16.33 -15.86
N GLU A 358 4.75 16.69 -16.92
CA GLU A 358 4.04 15.74 -17.79
C GLU A 358 5.10 14.76 -18.31
N VAL A 359 4.89 13.45 -18.14
CA VAL A 359 5.64 12.42 -18.88
C VAL A 359 5.62 12.85 -20.34
N GLN A 360 6.79 13.07 -20.95
CA GLN A 360 6.85 13.46 -22.35
C GLN A 360 6.06 12.44 -23.14
N ARG A 361 5.00 12.90 -23.81
CA ARG A 361 4.20 12.05 -24.70
C ARG A 361 5.15 11.40 -25.69
N PRO A 362 4.88 10.15 -26.11
CA PRO A 362 5.48 9.64 -27.32
C PRO A 362 5.30 10.71 -28.41
N THR A 363 6.37 11.17 -29.04
CA THR A 363 6.28 12.05 -30.22
C THR A 363 5.35 11.38 -31.25
N ASP A 364 4.70 12.15 -32.14
CA ASP A 364 3.78 11.56 -33.14
C ASP A 364 4.45 10.44 -33.98
N GLU A 365 5.78 10.39 -34.04
CA GLU A 365 6.58 9.29 -34.61
C GLU A 365 6.43 7.94 -33.88
N LEU A 366 6.25 7.93 -32.55
CA LEU A 366 6.03 6.73 -31.73
C LEU A 366 4.58 6.19 -31.80
N LEU A 367 3.64 6.98 -32.32
CA LEU A 367 2.26 6.55 -32.59
C LEU A 367 2.07 6.02 -34.01
N THR A 368 3.06 6.18 -34.89
CA THR A 368 3.07 5.50 -36.19
C THR A 368 3.29 4.00 -35.98
N PRO A 369 2.32 3.13 -36.30
CA PRO A 369 2.46 1.70 -36.08
C PRO A 369 3.66 1.17 -36.88
N PRO A 370 4.59 0.42 -36.27
CA PRO A 370 5.73 -0.12 -36.97
C PRO A 370 5.27 -1.01 -38.12
N THR A 371 5.84 -0.81 -39.31
CA THR A 371 5.47 -1.65 -40.46
C THR A 371 5.96 -3.10 -40.24
N PRO A 372 5.22 -4.13 -40.71
CA PRO A 372 5.58 -5.54 -40.49
C PRO A 372 6.94 -5.99 -41.05
N GLN A 373 7.60 -5.16 -41.84
CA GLN A 373 8.81 -5.48 -42.60
C GLN A 373 10.09 -4.95 -41.94
N THR A 374 10.00 -4.14 -40.86
CA THR A 374 11.16 -3.44 -40.28
C THR A 374 11.52 -3.82 -38.85
N ASN A 375 10.73 -4.64 -38.14
CA ASN A 375 11.02 -4.98 -36.74
C ASN A 375 11.43 -6.45 -36.55
N ALA A 376 12.75 -6.69 -36.47
CA ALA A 376 13.33 -7.98 -36.04
C ALA A 376 13.02 -8.33 -34.56
N HIS A 377 12.27 -7.47 -33.86
CA HIS A 377 11.95 -7.56 -32.43
C HIS A 377 10.49 -7.99 -32.15
N LEU A 378 9.85 -8.68 -33.11
CA LEU A 378 8.51 -9.25 -32.95
C LEU A 378 8.54 -10.79 -32.95
N CYS A 379 7.93 -11.39 -31.93
CA CYS A 379 7.96 -12.83 -31.64
C CYS A 379 6.54 -13.40 -31.50
N PHE A 380 6.35 -14.72 -31.48
CA PHE A 380 5.01 -15.33 -31.41
C PHE A 380 4.57 -15.65 -29.97
N ALA A 381 3.27 -15.52 -29.69
CA ALA A 381 2.67 -15.83 -28.38
C ALA A 381 2.44 -17.34 -28.16
N GLU A 382 3.48 -18.16 -28.31
CA GLU A 382 3.37 -19.64 -28.36
C GLU A 382 2.74 -20.29 -27.12
N ALA A 383 2.84 -19.63 -25.97
CA ALA A 383 2.41 -20.14 -24.68
C ALA A 383 0.90 -20.03 -24.40
N ASP A 384 0.14 -19.38 -25.29
CA ASP A 384 -1.29 -19.18 -25.10
C ASP A 384 -2.08 -20.50 -25.18
N PRO A 385 -3.07 -20.76 -24.31
CA PRO A 385 -3.93 -21.93 -24.43
C PRO A 385 -4.81 -21.91 -25.70
N LEU A 386 -5.14 -20.75 -26.24
CA LEU A 386 -5.93 -20.61 -27.46
C LEU A 386 -5.02 -20.73 -28.69
N VAL A 387 -5.27 -21.75 -29.53
CA VAL A 387 -4.48 -22.00 -30.75
C VAL A 387 -4.38 -20.76 -31.65
N ALA A 388 -5.48 -20.03 -31.84
CA ALA A 388 -5.51 -18.81 -32.65
C ALA A 388 -4.68 -17.67 -32.04
N ALA A 389 -4.55 -17.62 -30.71
CA ALA A 389 -3.74 -16.62 -30.03
C ALA A 389 -2.24 -16.89 -30.17
N ARG A 390 -1.83 -18.15 -30.39
CA ARG A 390 -0.42 -18.49 -30.68
C ARG A 390 0.10 -17.89 -31.97
N GLU A 391 -0.80 -17.52 -32.88
CA GLU A 391 -0.45 -16.88 -34.14
C GLU A 391 -0.39 -15.34 -34.03
N LEU A 392 -0.64 -14.78 -32.85
CA LEU A 392 -0.41 -13.38 -32.54
C LEU A 392 1.07 -13.12 -32.28
N ARG A 393 1.50 -11.90 -32.63
CA ARG A 393 2.83 -11.41 -32.34
C ARG A 393 2.85 -10.66 -31.01
N THR A 394 3.92 -10.80 -30.25
CA THR A 394 4.22 -10.05 -29.02
C THR A 394 5.63 -9.45 -29.12
N PRO A 395 5.95 -8.42 -28.32
CA PRO A 395 7.32 -7.94 -28.19
C PRO A 395 8.27 -9.08 -27.79
N CYS A 396 9.40 -9.18 -28.48
CA CYS A 396 10.34 -10.28 -28.30
C CYS A 396 10.97 -10.32 -26.90
N PHE A 397 11.24 -9.16 -26.29
CA PHE A 397 11.81 -9.09 -24.94
C PHE A 397 10.96 -9.77 -23.84
N LEU A 398 9.65 -9.96 -24.06
CA LEU A 398 8.79 -10.70 -23.11
C LEU A 398 9.09 -12.21 -23.08
N ASN A 399 9.61 -12.71 -24.20
CA ASN A 399 9.92 -14.12 -24.44
C ASN A 399 11.43 -14.39 -24.54
N CYS A 400 12.26 -13.35 -24.50
CA CYS A 400 13.71 -13.44 -24.68
C CYS A 400 14.11 -14.09 -26.01
N GLU A 401 13.40 -13.72 -27.06
CA GLU A 401 13.62 -14.19 -28.42
C GLU A 401 14.17 -13.05 -29.29
N GLY A 402 14.66 -13.37 -30.48
CA GLY A 402 15.18 -12.36 -31.41
C GLY A 402 16.70 -12.16 -31.35
N PRO A 403 17.26 -11.29 -32.20
CA PRO A 403 18.70 -11.19 -32.43
C PRO A 403 19.49 -10.62 -31.25
N ASP A 404 18.82 -9.94 -30.32
CA ASP A 404 19.45 -9.28 -29.16
C ASP A 404 19.57 -10.21 -27.94
N PHE A 405 19.05 -11.43 -28.02
CA PHE A 405 19.08 -12.43 -26.95
C PHE A 405 19.91 -13.65 -27.36
N ASP A 406 20.57 -14.27 -26.39
CA ASP A 406 21.27 -15.53 -26.62
C ASP A 406 20.29 -16.62 -27.09
N ALA A 407 20.66 -17.39 -28.11
CA ALA A 407 19.85 -18.49 -28.62
C ALA A 407 19.53 -19.56 -27.56
N GLN A 408 20.34 -19.66 -26.49
CA GLN A 408 20.06 -20.48 -25.32
C GLN A 408 18.75 -20.06 -24.62
N TRP A 409 18.39 -18.77 -24.62
CA TRP A 409 17.14 -18.32 -24.02
C TRP A 409 15.91 -18.84 -24.77
N ASP A 410 15.92 -18.76 -26.10
CA ASP A 410 14.85 -19.30 -26.95
C ASP A 410 14.74 -20.83 -26.79
N HIS A 411 15.87 -21.54 -26.77
CA HIS A 411 15.88 -22.98 -26.51
C HIS A 411 15.29 -23.31 -25.15
N PHE A 412 15.79 -22.68 -24.09
CA PHE A 412 15.35 -22.89 -22.72
C PHE A 412 13.86 -22.58 -22.55
N ARG A 413 13.37 -21.46 -23.11
CA ARG A 413 11.95 -21.10 -23.11
C ARG A 413 11.08 -22.20 -23.72
N LYS A 414 11.45 -22.71 -24.89
CA LYS A 414 10.68 -23.78 -25.56
C LYS A 414 10.59 -25.03 -24.69
N GLN A 415 11.69 -25.40 -24.00
CA GLN A 415 11.68 -26.48 -23.03
C GLN A 415 10.77 -26.17 -21.83
N VAL A 416 10.83 -24.95 -21.28
CA VAL A 416 9.96 -24.49 -20.18
C VAL A 416 8.49 -24.63 -20.55
N LEU A 417 8.10 -24.25 -21.76
CA LEU A 417 6.72 -24.36 -22.24
C LEU A 417 6.26 -25.82 -22.40
N LEU A 418 7.13 -26.68 -22.93
CA LEU A 418 6.86 -28.13 -23.04
C LEU A 418 6.70 -28.76 -21.64
N GLN A 419 7.57 -28.38 -20.72
CA GLN A 419 7.59 -28.86 -19.33
C GLN A 419 6.36 -28.36 -18.55
N ALA A 420 5.94 -27.12 -18.75
CA ALA A 420 4.74 -26.56 -18.12
C ALA A 420 3.47 -27.37 -18.48
N ALA A 421 3.35 -27.84 -19.72
CA ALA A 421 2.27 -28.73 -20.15
C ALA A 421 2.31 -30.08 -19.41
N GLY A 422 3.51 -30.56 -19.08
CA GLY A 422 3.75 -31.77 -18.29
C GLY A 422 3.71 -31.59 -16.77
N ASN A 423 3.43 -30.38 -16.26
CA ASN A 423 3.53 -30.03 -14.82
C ASN A 423 4.96 -30.03 -14.27
N PHE A 424 5.93 -29.60 -15.06
CA PHE A 424 7.34 -29.50 -14.70
C PHE A 424 7.87 -30.81 -14.07
N PRO A 425 7.80 -31.96 -14.79
CA PRO A 425 8.37 -33.22 -14.31
C PRO A 425 9.85 -33.08 -13.99
N LEU A 426 10.37 -34.00 -13.16
CA LEU A 426 11.79 -34.02 -12.83
C LEU A 426 12.62 -34.24 -14.11
N ASP A 427 13.50 -33.30 -14.42
CA ASP A 427 14.34 -33.31 -15.62
C ASP A 427 15.75 -32.81 -15.27
N PRO A 428 16.71 -33.72 -15.07
CA PRO A 428 18.09 -33.37 -14.70
C PRO A 428 18.80 -32.51 -15.75
N GLU A 429 18.50 -32.69 -17.04
CA GLU A 429 19.14 -31.93 -18.12
C GLU A 429 18.67 -30.48 -18.08
N MET A 430 17.37 -30.27 -17.88
CA MET A 430 16.79 -28.95 -17.72
C MET A 430 17.29 -28.23 -16.46
N VAL A 431 17.51 -28.97 -15.35
CA VAL A 431 18.12 -28.39 -14.14
C VAL A 431 19.55 -27.94 -14.41
N ALA A 432 20.33 -28.73 -15.14
CA ALA A 432 21.69 -28.36 -15.51
C ALA A 432 21.68 -27.10 -16.39
N GLU A 433 20.77 -26.99 -17.35
CA GLU A 433 20.59 -25.80 -18.19
C GLU A 433 20.15 -24.58 -17.37
N ALA A 434 19.11 -24.70 -16.54
CA ALA A 434 18.66 -23.65 -15.63
C ALA A 434 19.77 -23.19 -14.68
N THR A 435 20.62 -24.12 -14.23
CA THR A 435 21.77 -23.82 -13.38
C THR A 435 22.86 -23.07 -14.14
N ALA A 436 23.20 -23.49 -15.36
CA ALA A 436 24.17 -22.81 -16.21
C ALA A 436 23.75 -21.37 -16.51
N ILE A 437 22.46 -21.19 -16.83
CA ILE A 437 21.85 -19.89 -17.11
C ILE A 437 21.86 -18.98 -15.87
N SER A 438 21.44 -19.50 -14.71
CA SER A 438 21.31 -18.70 -13.49
C SER A 438 22.65 -18.42 -12.79
N HIS A 439 23.64 -19.31 -12.92
CA HIS A 439 24.93 -19.18 -12.24
C HIS A 439 25.69 -17.90 -12.66
N HIS A 440 25.60 -17.49 -13.92
CA HIS A 440 26.30 -16.28 -14.39
C HIS A 440 25.66 -14.96 -13.93
N ILE A 441 24.38 -14.98 -13.58
CA ILE A 441 23.58 -13.77 -13.39
C ILE A 441 23.20 -13.58 -11.91
N VAL A 442 22.88 -14.66 -11.19
CA VAL A 442 22.48 -14.59 -9.77
C VAL A 442 23.66 -14.28 -8.85
N THR A 443 24.91 -14.50 -9.29
CA THR A 443 26.10 -14.15 -8.50
C THR A 443 26.51 -12.68 -8.63
N ASN A 444 25.80 -11.88 -9.44
CA ASN A 444 26.12 -10.48 -9.68
C ASN A 444 24.86 -9.60 -9.54
N ASP A 445 24.64 -9.10 -8.32
CA ASP A 445 23.51 -8.22 -7.99
C ASP A 445 23.44 -6.97 -8.90
N GLU A 446 24.58 -6.46 -9.37
CA GLU A 446 24.65 -5.31 -10.27
C GLU A 446 23.99 -5.59 -11.62
N ILE A 447 24.23 -6.77 -12.20
CA ILE A 447 23.61 -7.19 -13.47
C ILE A 447 22.08 -7.32 -13.30
N LEU A 448 21.64 -7.86 -12.17
CA LEU A 448 20.22 -7.99 -11.87
C LEU A 448 19.53 -6.63 -11.70
N ILE A 449 20.13 -5.71 -10.95
CA ILE A 449 19.59 -4.36 -10.72
C ILE A 449 19.56 -3.58 -12.04
N ARG A 450 20.66 -3.61 -12.80
CA ARG A 450 20.79 -2.93 -14.09
C ARG A 450 19.81 -3.49 -15.12
N GLY A 451 19.79 -4.81 -15.29
CA GLY A 451 18.90 -5.49 -16.23
C GLY A 451 17.42 -5.24 -15.93
N ARG A 452 17.00 -5.26 -14.65
CA ARG A 452 15.62 -4.91 -14.26
C ARG A 452 15.29 -3.46 -14.58
N SER A 453 16.24 -2.54 -14.38
CA SER A 453 16.06 -1.11 -14.70
C SER A 453 15.88 -0.91 -16.20
N LEU A 454 16.72 -1.55 -17.03
CA LEU A 454 16.61 -1.53 -18.49
C LEU A 454 15.29 -2.15 -18.97
N PHE A 455 14.86 -3.25 -18.36
CA PHE A 455 13.57 -3.88 -18.64
C PHE A 455 12.39 -2.95 -18.33
N MET A 456 12.45 -2.22 -17.21
CA MET A 456 11.44 -1.22 -16.84
C MET A 456 11.40 -0.02 -17.79
N ALA A 457 12.56 0.45 -18.22
CA ALA A 457 12.67 1.51 -19.21
C ALA A 457 12.06 1.07 -20.55
N ARG A 458 12.36 -0.17 -20.99
CA ARG A 458 11.75 -0.76 -22.19
C ARG A 458 10.23 -0.88 -22.10
N LEU A 459 9.68 -1.32 -20.96
CA LEU A 459 8.23 -1.39 -20.74
C LEU A 459 7.55 -0.01 -20.74
N ARG A 460 8.27 1.03 -20.31
CA ARG A 460 7.80 2.42 -20.37
C ARG A 460 7.95 3.06 -21.75
N HIS A 461 8.42 2.29 -22.74
CA HIS A 461 8.78 2.78 -24.06
C HIS A 461 9.82 3.92 -24.04
N GLU A 462 10.67 3.96 -23.00
CA GLU A 462 11.84 4.83 -22.99
C GLU A 462 12.86 4.39 -24.06
N TYR A 463 12.82 3.10 -24.41
CA TYR A 463 13.51 2.51 -25.56
C TYR A 463 12.52 1.79 -26.49
N THR A 464 12.75 1.88 -27.80
CA THR A 464 11.97 1.19 -28.84
C THR A 464 12.58 -0.14 -29.27
N HIS A 465 13.88 -0.35 -29.02
CA HIS A 465 14.64 -1.52 -29.45
C HIS A 465 15.06 -2.39 -28.27
N ASP A 466 14.90 -3.70 -28.44
CA ASP A 466 15.20 -4.70 -27.41
C ASP A 466 16.71 -4.83 -27.10
N GLY A 467 17.58 -4.40 -28.02
CA GLY A 467 19.04 -4.35 -27.82
C GLY A 467 19.52 -3.56 -26.61
N HIS A 468 18.71 -2.60 -26.10
CA HIS A 468 19.01 -1.88 -24.85
C HIS A 468 18.94 -2.74 -23.60
N LEU A 469 18.40 -3.95 -23.70
CA LEU A 469 18.38 -4.90 -22.59
C LEU A 469 19.71 -5.62 -22.40
N GLU A 470 20.65 -5.48 -23.35
CA GLU A 470 21.98 -6.11 -23.28
C GLU A 470 21.89 -7.63 -23.04
N GLY A 471 20.90 -8.29 -23.64
CA GLY A 471 20.61 -9.72 -23.46
C GLY A 471 19.96 -10.10 -22.12
N PHE A 472 19.62 -9.12 -21.27
CA PHE A 472 18.92 -9.38 -20.00
C PHE A 472 17.51 -9.92 -20.25
N CYS A 473 17.27 -11.12 -19.75
CA CYS A 473 16.05 -11.87 -19.94
C CYS A 473 15.32 -12.10 -18.61
N LEU A 474 14.34 -11.24 -18.28
CA LEU A 474 13.58 -11.37 -17.04
C LEU A 474 12.82 -12.70 -16.96
N PHE A 475 12.10 -13.06 -18.03
CA PHE A 475 11.32 -14.31 -18.10
C PHE A 475 12.19 -15.54 -17.86
N GLY A 476 13.32 -15.62 -18.57
CA GLY A 476 14.22 -16.77 -18.52
C GLY A 476 14.92 -16.90 -17.18
N LEU A 477 15.33 -15.79 -16.56
CA LEU A 477 15.91 -15.81 -15.21
C LEU A 477 14.91 -16.27 -14.16
N THR A 478 13.70 -15.72 -14.17
CA THR A 478 12.62 -16.17 -13.28
C THR A 478 12.31 -17.65 -13.50
N SER A 479 12.23 -18.08 -14.76
CA SER A 479 11.93 -19.48 -15.10
C SER A 479 13.04 -20.43 -14.67
N ALA A 480 14.30 -20.04 -14.84
CA ALA A 480 15.45 -20.83 -14.39
C ALA A 480 15.48 -20.99 -12.87
N ALA A 481 15.28 -19.89 -12.13
CA ALA A 481 15.20 -19.92 -10.68
C ALA A 481 14.03 -20.79 -10.19
N PHE A 482 12.83 -20.60 -10.77
CA PHE A 482 11.65 -21.39 -10.43
C PHE A 482 11.85 -22.90 -10.70
N LEU A 483 12.39 -23.26 -11.87
CA LEU A 483 12.63 -24.67 -12.22
C LEU A 483 13.67 -25.31 -11.32
N ARG A 484 14.77 -24.61 -11.02
CA ARG A 484 15.76 -25.11 -10.06
C ARG A 484 15.14 -25.30 -8.68
N ALA A 485 14.34 -24.35 -8.22
CA ALA A 485 13.60 -24.44 -6.96
C ALA A 485 12.66 -25.66 -6.94
N ARG A 486 11.81 -25.78 -7.96
CA ARG A 486 10.85 -26.88 -8.14
C ARG A 486 11.50 -28.24 -8.00
N GLN A 487 12.68 -28.41 -8.60
CA GLN A 487 13.41 -29.67 -8.66
C GLN A 487 14.09 -29.96 -7.32
N MET A 488 14.75 -28.94 -6.74
CA MET A 488 15.40 -29.05 -5.42
C MET A 488 14.43 -29.40 -4.28
N LEU A 489 13.17 -28.95 -4.37
CA LEU A 489 12.12 -29.24 -3.38
C LEU A 489 11.52 -30.65 -3.50
N ASP A 490 11.65 -31.31 -4.64
CA ASP A 490 11.13 -32.67 -4.87
C ASP A 490 12.19 -33.77 -4.75
N MET A 491 13.47 -33.42 -4.78
CA MET A 491 14.52 -34.39 -4.47
C MET A 491 14.42 -34.80 -3.00
N GLU A 492 14.67 -36.08 -2.70
CA GLU A 492 14.93 -36.50 -1.31
C GLU A 492 16.00 -35.59 -0.71
N PRO A 493 15.95 -35.26 0.60
CA PRO A 493 16.89 -34.33 1.24
C PRO A 493 18.35 -34.75 1.06
N GLN A 494 18.95 -34.32 -0.05
CA GLN A 494 20.33 -34.58 -0.40
C GLN A 494 21.19 -33.43 0.12
N LYS A 495 22.37 -33.80 0.62
CA LYS A 495 23.40 -32.89 1.06
C LYS A 495 24.34 -32.64 -0.11
N PHE A 496 24.52 -31.39 -0.49
CA PHE A 496 25.45 -30.97 -1.53
C PHE A 496 26.60 -30.22 -0.90
N GLU A 497 27.82 -30.38 -1.42
CA GLU A 497 28.93 -29.49 -1.08
C GLU A 497 28.97 -28.34 -2.09
N ALA A 498 28.74 -27.12 -1.61
CA ALA A 498 28.90 -25.90 -2.39
C ALA A 498 29.84 -24.95 -1.64
N HIS A 499 30.91 -24.50 -2.30
CA HIS A 499 31.93 -23.63 -1.71
C HIS A 499 32.51 -24.16 -0.38
N GLY A 500 32.70 -25.48 -0.27
CA GLY A 500 33.22 -26.13 0.94
C GLY A 500 32.24 -26.19 2.11
N LYS A 501 30.95 -25.86 1.90
CA LYS A 501 29.88 -25.99 2.90
C LYS A 501 28.86 -27.03 2.44
N THR A 502 28.41 -27.87 3.37
CA THR A 502 27.28 -28.77 3.13
C THR A 502 25.97 -27.98 3.17
N ILE A 503 25.29 -27.86 2.04
CA ILE A 503 23.99 -27.20 1.91
C ILE A 503 22.91 -28.28 1.67
N PHE A 504 21.72 -28.06 2.23
CA PHE A 504 20.57 -28.94 2.05
C PHE A 504 19.74 -28.48 0.84
N ALA A 505 19.31 -29.43 0.00
CA ALA A 505 18.49 -29.14 -1.20
C ALA A 505 17.30 -28.20 -0.92
N PRO A 506 16.52 -28.37 0.17
CA PRO A 506 15.40 -27.46 0.47
C PRO A 506 15.81 -26.00 0.72
N ILE A 507 17.02 -25.76 1.25
CA ILE A 507 17.53 -24.39 1.46
C ILE A 507 17.85 -23.74 0.11
N VAL A 508 18.46 -24.50 -0.81
CA VAL A 508 18.71 -24.04 -2.18
C VAL A 508 17.38 -23.75 -2.87
N GLY A 509 16.42 -24.68 -2.78
CA GLY A 509 15.09 -24.49 -3.36
C GLY A 509 14.34 -23.29 -2.79
N LEU A 510 14.47 -23.03 -1.48
CA LEU A 510 13.92 -21.83 -0.85
C LEU A 510 14.57 -20.55 -1.39
N ASN A 511 15.90 -20.49 -1.47
CA ASN A 511 16.62 -19.33 -2.00
C ASN A 511 16.29 -19.06 -3.47
N ASP A 512 16.14 -20.12 -4.26
CA ASP A 512 15.77 -20.03 -5.67
C ASP A 512 14.34 -19.52 -5.84
N MET A 513 13.42 -19.97 -4.98
CA MET A 513 12.06 -19.48 -4.99
C MET A 513 11.98 -18.02 -4.56
N ASP A 514 12.77 -17.63 -3.55
CA ASP A 514 12.89 -16.24 -3.11
C ASP A 514 13.53 -15.36 -4.21
N THR A 515 14.49 -15.90 -4.97
CA THR A 515 15.08 -15.23 -6.15
C THR A 515 14.04 -15.06 -7.26
N ALA A 516 13.33 -16.13 -7.63
CA ALA A 516 12.27 -16.08 -8.63
C ALA A 516 11.20 -15.05 -8.24
N TYR A 517 10.78 -15.05 -6.97
CA TYR A 517 9.88 -14.07 -6.40
C TYR A 517 10.46 -12.66 -6.47
N THR A 518 11.71 -12.43 -6.07
CA THR A 518 12.37 -11.10 -6.06
C THR A 518 12.54 -10.50 -7.47
N LEU A 519 12.73 -11.35 -8.48
CA LEU A 519 12.81 -10.91 -9.87
C LEU A 519 11.48 -10.35 -10.36
N VAL A 520 10.36 -11.00 -10.01
CA VAL A 520 9.01 -10.62 -10.45
C VAL A 520 8.23 -9.77 -9.45
N SER A 521 8.73 -9.64 -8.23
CA SER A 521 8.18 -8.84 -7.16
C SER A 521 9.33 -8.11 -6.47
N ASP A 522 9.30 -6.79 -6.47
CA ASP A 522 10.32 -6.05 -5.76
C ASP A 522 10.08 -6.16 -4.24
N SER A 523 10.83 -7.06 -3.59
CA SER A 523 10.78 -7.30 -2.15
C SER A 523 11.34 -6.14 -1.32
N ASN A 524 12.12 -5.24 -1.93
CA ASN A 524 12.90 -4.22 -1.22
C ASN A 524 12.37 -2.80 -1.40
N SER A 525 11.67 -2.46 -2.48
CA SER A 525 11.04 -1.14 -2.55
C SER A 525 9.70 -1.11 -1.83
N LYS A 526 9.54 -0.11 -0.96
CA LYS A 526 8.32 0.26 -0.23
C LYS A 526 7.10 0.54 -1.15
N GLY A 527 7.23 0.39 -2.48
CA GLY A 527 6.17 0.51 -3.48
C GLY A 527 6.08 -0.64 -4.51
N GLY A 528 6.98 -1.64 -4.43
CA GLY A 528 6.93 -2.91 -5.14
C GLY A 528 6.59 -2.83 -6.63
N VAL A 529 7.57 -2.71 -7.54
CA VAL A 529 7.30 -3.04 -8.95
C VAL A 529 7.11 -4.55 -9.06
N GLU A 530 5.87 -5.00 -8.91
CA GLU A 530 5.50 -6.38 -9.24
C GLU A 530 5.28 -6.49 -10.76
N PHE A 531 6.11 -7.30 -11.41
CA PHE A 531 5.99 -7.71 -12.80
C PHE A 531 4.99 -8.86 -13.00
N SER A 532 4.21 -9.20 -11.97
CA SER A 532 3.23 -10.28 -12.02
C SER A 532 2.16 -10.09 -13.09
N PHE A 533 1.94 -8.86 -13.57
CA PHE A 533 1.06 -8.60 -14.71
C PHE A 533 1.60 -9.17 -16.03
N LEU A 534 2.91 -9.44 -16.13
CA LEU A 534 3.54 -10.04 -17.32
C LEU A 534 3.07 -11.47 -17.55
N GLU A 535 2.54 -12.16 -16.54
CA GLU A 535 1.97 -13.50 -16.76
C GLU A 535 0.76 -13.48 -17.70
N ASN A 536 0.08 -12.33 -17.80
CA ASN A 536 -0.94 -12.12 -18.82
C ASN A 536 -0.35 -12.13 -20.24
N THR A 537 0.96 -12.20 -20.44
CA THR A 537 1.59 -12.30 -21.77
C THR A 537 1.77 -13.75 -22.22
N GLY A 538 1.43 -14.73 -21.38
CA GLY A 538 1.63 -16.15 -21.63
C GLY A 538 2.90 -16.70 -20.98
N TRP A 539 3.31 -16.18 -19.82
CA TRP A 539 4.42 -16.83 -19.10
C TRP A 539 4.00 -18.21 -18.57
N ALA A 540 4.92 -19.17 -18.65
CA ALA A 540 4.65 -20.55 -18.24
C ALA A 540 4.71 -20.76 -16.72
N VAL A 541 5.45 -19.91 -16.01
CA VAL A 541 5.66 -19.99 -14.56
C VAL A 541 4.60 -19.15 -13.85
N PRO A 542 3.68 -19.75 -13.09
CA PRO A 542 2.67 -19.01 -12.34
C PRO A 542 3.27 -18.43 -11.05
N LEU A 543 3.10 -17.14 -10.79
CA LEU A 543 3.53 -16.51 -9.54
C LEU A 543 2.84 -17.13 -8.33
N GLU A 544 1.64 -17.66 -8.49
CA GLU A 544 0.94 -18.33 -7.38
C GLU A 544 1.67 -19.58 -6.92
N ASP A 545 2.26 -20.32 -7.85
CA ASP A 545 3.11 -21.46 -7.52
C ASP A 545 4.39 -20.98 -6.81
N VAL A 546 4.96 -19.85 -7.24
CA VAL A 546 6.13 -19.24 -6.56
C VAL A 546 5.78 -18.85 -5.12
N ILE A 547 4.69 -18.09 -4.93
CA ILE A 547 4.27 -17.58 -3.61
C ILE A 547 3.92 -18.70 -2.66
N ILE A 548 3.08 -19.66 -3.06
CA ILE A 548 2.62 -20.72 -2.14
C ILE A 548 3.79 -21.59 -1.69
N ASN A 549 4.72 -21.90 -2.59
CA ASN A 549 5.88 -22.69 -2.22
C ASN A 549 6.85 -21.89 -1.36
N LEU A 550 7.08 -20.60 -1.64
CA LEU A 550 7.85 -19.72 -0.76
C LEU A 550 7.22 -19.65 0.65
N GLU A 551 5.91 -19.43 0.69
CA GLU A 551 4.96 -19.57 1.80
C GLU A 551 5.27 -20.79 2.68
N THR A 552 5.09 -21.93 2.03
CA THR A 552 5.15 -23.26 2.62
C THR A 552 6.55 -23.58 3.12
N GLN A 553 7.60 -23.28 2.33
CA GLN A 553 8.98 -23.54 2.72
C GLN A 553 9.46 -22.65 3.86
N LYS A 554 9.02 -21.38 3.92
CA LYS A 554 9.32 -20.47 5.05
C LYS A 554 8.65 -20.95 6.34
N ALA A 555 7.45 -21.51 6.25
CA ALA A 555 6.72 -22.05 7.40
C ALA A 555 7.26 -23.42 7.86
N ASP A 556 7.56 -24.31 6.91
CA ASP A 556 8.05 -25.67 7.15
C ASP A 556 8.98 -26.13 6.01
N LEU A 557 10.28 -26.06 6.26
CA LEU A 557 11.32 -26.33 5.27
C LEU A 557 11.34 -27.82 4.88
N GLY A 558 11.34 -28.11 3.58
CA GLY A 558 11.37 -29.46 3.02
C GLY A 558 10.00 -30.04 2.72
N GLN A 559 8.93 -29.23 2.80
CA GLN A 559 7.62 -29.61 2.27
C GLN A 559 7.71 -29.88 0.76
N PRO A 560 6.92 -30.84 0.23
CA PRO A 560 6.90 -31.08 -1.21
C PRO A 560 6.33 -29.86 -1.94
N PHE A 561 6.76 -29.68 -3.19
CA PHE A 561 6.25 -28.61 -4.01
C PHE A 561 4.72 -28.73 -4.19
N ARG A 562 4.01 -27.61 -4.07
CA ARG A 562 2.57 -27.53 -4.23
C ARG A 562 2.24 -26.71 -5.47
N ARG A 563 1.48 -27.28 -6.39
CA ARG A 563 0.86 -26.51 -7.46
C ARG A 563 -0.42 -25.88 -6.93
N HIS A 564 -0.52 -24.56 -7.02
CA HIS A 564 -1.78 -23.91 -6.85
C HIS A 564 -2.61 -24.12 -8.11
N ARG A 565 -3.84 -24.57 -7.93
CA ARG A 565 -4.87 -24.36 -8.92
C ARG A 565 -5.89 -23.52 -8.21
N PHE A 566 -6.12 -22.30 -8.71
CA PHE A 566 -7.38 -21.65 -8.39
C PHE A 566 -8.45 -22.66 -8.68
N PRO A 567 -9.37 -22.92 -7.73
CA PRO A 567 -10.51 -23.75 -8.02
C PRO A 567 -11.20 -23.09 -9.20
N MET A 568 -10.96 -23.60 -10.42
CA MET A 568 -11.62 -23.11 -11.64
C MET A 568 -13.08 -23.14 -11.27
N SER A 569 -13.68 -21.93 -11.23
CA SER A 569 -15.01 -21.65 -10.72
C SER A 569 -15.79 -22.95 -10.69
N LEU A 570 -15.92 -23.53 -9.49
CA LEU A 570 -16.70 -24.74 -9.32
C LEU A 570 -18.06 -24.35 -9.85
N SER A 571 -18.32 -24.76 -11.08
CA SER A 571 -19.64 -25.03 -11.61
C SER A 571 -20.26 -26.20 -10.83
N HIS A 572 -20.05 -26.27 -9.51
CA HIS A 572 -21.18 -26.14 -8.62
C HIS A 572 -22.05 -24.99 -9.11
N ARG A 573 -22.83 -25.28 -10.17
CA ARG A 573 -24.26 -25.01 -10.21
C ARG A 573 -24.80 -25.41 -8.83
N ARG A 574 -24.55 -24.59 -7.81
CA ARG A 574 -25.59 -24.33 -6.84
C ARG A 574 -26.71 -23.86 -7.73
N GLU A 575 -27.74 -24.70 -7.84
CA GLU A 575 -28.98 -24.32 -8.50
C GLU A 575 -29.24 -22.86 -8.12
N PRO A 576 -29.53 -21.97 -9.10
CA PRO A 576 -29.75 -20.56 -8.84
C PRO A 576 -30.62 -20.50 -7.60
N VAL A 577 -30.08 -19.98 -6.48
CA VAL A 577 -30.58 -20.24 -5.12
C VAL A 577 -32.08 -20.32 -5.22
N SER A 578 -32.62 -21.54 -5.18
CA SER A 578 -34.02 -21.74 -5.47
C SER A 578 -34.72 -21.00 -4.36
N MET A 579 -35.22 -19.80 -4.68
CA MET A 579 -35.90 -18.96 -3.71
C MET A 579 -37.00 -19.87 -3.14
N PRO A 580 -36.95 -20.22 -1.84
CA PRO A 580 -37.74 -21.30 -1.28
C PRO A 580 -39.19 -21.13 -1.71
N GLY A 581 -39.79 -22.23 -2.23
CA GLY A 581 -41.09 -22.25 -2.89
C GLY A 581 -42.07 -21.24 -2.30
N ARG A 582 -42.29 -20.15 -3.05
CA ARG A 582 -43.01 -18.98 -2.58
C ARG A 582 -44.46 -19.37 -2.28
N ARG A 583 -44.91 -19.18 -1.03
CA ARG A 583 -46.33 -19.00 -0.78
C ARG A 583 -46.70 -17.62 -1.30
N GLU A 584 -47.65 -17.54 -2.24
CA GLU A 584 -48.31 -16.30 -2.62
C GLU A 584 -49.08 -15.76 -1.40
N LEU A 585 -48.38 -15.12 -0.48
CA LEU A 585 -49.01 -14.24 0.49
C LEU A 585 -49.30 -12.93 -0.26
N SER A 586 -50.51 -12.42 -0.10
CA SER A 586 -50.94 -11.11 -0.62
C SER A 586 -50.12 -9.99 0.03
N HIS A 587 -48.86 -9.78 -0.41
CA HIS A 587 -48.04 -8.65 0.03
C HIS A 587 -48.64 -7.29 -0.38
N SER A 588 -49.57 -7.29 -1.34
CA SER A 588 -50.28 -6.11 -1.80
C SER A 588 -51.10 -5.44 -0.71
N ASP A 589 -51.72 -6.19 0.20
CA ASP A 589 -52.57 -5.60 1.24
C ASP A 589 -51.72 -4.86 2.29
N SER A 590 -50.62 -5.47 2.72
CA SER A 590 -49.61 -4.85 3.59
C SER A 590 -49.05 -3.55 3.02
N LEU A 591 -48.69 -3.55 1.74
CA LEU A 591 -48.14 -2.35 1.08
C LEU A 591 -49.19 -1.26 0.86
N ARG A 592 -50.46 -1.62 0.63
CA ARG A 592 -51.57 -0.65 0.54
C ARG A 592 -51.85 0.06 1.86
N LEU A 593 -51.59 -0.61 3.00
CA LEU A 593 -51.71 0.01 4.32
C LEU A 593 -50.61 1.05 4.56
N LEU A 594 -49.38 0.77 4.13
CA LEU A 594 -48.27 1.73 4.22
C LEU A 594 -48.43 2.93 3.28
N PHE A 595 -48.93 2.69 2.06
CA PHE A 595 -48.97 3.69 0.99
C PHE A 595 -50.40 3.86 0.45
N PRO A 596 -51.25 4.68 1.11
CA PRO A 596 -52.61 4.93 0.67
C PRO A 596 -52.65 5.70 -0.65
N LYS A 597 -53.51 5.27 -1.59
CA LYS A 597 -53.59 5.77 -2.99
C LYS A 597 -53.89 7.27 -3.16
N ALA A 598 -54.31 7.99 -2.12
CA ALA A 598 -54.84 9.35 -2.24
C ALA A 598 -53.76 10.44 -2.40
N ALA A 599 -52.49 10.15 -2.07
CA ALA A 599 -51.40 11.11 -2.11
C ALA A 599 -50.20 10.53 -2.87
N PRO A 600 -49.35 11.39 -3.47
CA PRO A 600 -48.08 10.93 -4.04
C PRO A 600 -47.19 10.39 -2.91
N VAL A 601 -46.65 9.19 -3.11
CA VAL A 601 -45.72 8.58 -2.15
C VAL A 601 -44.38 9.32 -2.24
N ARG A 602 -43.90 9.80 -1.10
CA ARG A 602 -42.67 10.57 -0.97
C ARG A 602 -41.51 9.67 -0.56
N LEU A 603 -40.62 9.41 -1.52
CA LEU A 603 -39.36 8.70 -1.31
C LEU A 603 -38.23 9.71 -1.09
N CYS A 604 -37.48 9.57 0.00
CA CYS A 604 -36.27 10.35 0.22
C CYS A 604 -35.04 9.45 0.13
N GLY A 605 -34.27 9.60 -0.96
CA GLY A 605 -33.01 8.90 -1.19
C GLY A 605 -31.87 9.57 -0.44
N VAL A 606 -31.11 8.83 0.37
CA VAL A 606 -30.01 9.39 1.16
C VAL A 606 -28.69 8.65 0.91
N GLY A 607 -27.64 9.41 0.61
CA GLY A 607 -26.25 8.92 0.61
C GLY A 607 -25.26 9.84 -0.10
N ASP A 608 -24.00 9.46 -0.16
CA ASP A 608 -22.93 10.17 -0.90
C ASP A 608 -22.63 9.53 -2.27
N HIS A 609 -22.90 8.24 -2.47
CA HIS A 609 -22.67 7.58 -3.75
C HIS A 609 -23.93 7.65 -4.64
N LEU A 610 -23.93 8.56 -5.63
CA LEU A 610 -25.09 8.85 -6.48
C LEU A 610 -25.76 7.61 -7.08
N THR A 611 -25.01 6.81 -7.83
CA THR A 611 -25.58 5.65 -8.51
C THR A 611 -26.00 4.55 -7.55
N ALA A 612 -25.54 4.60 -6.28
CA ALA A 612 -25.99 3.68 -5.25
C ALA A 612 -27.35 4.04 -4.72
N THR A 613 -27.50 5.29 -4.31
CA THR A 613 -28.75 5.79 -3.76
C THR A 613 -29.83 5.82 -4.82
N PHE A 614 -29.48 6.24 -6.04
CA PHE A 614 -30.45 6.35 -7.13
C PHE A 614 -30.98 4.99 -7.59
N ASP A 615 -30.13 3.97 -7.69
CA ASP A 615 -30.57 2.61 -8.02
C ASP A 615 -31.49 2.03 -6.94
N ALA A 616 -31.15 2.22 -5.66
CA ALA A 616 -31.97 1.77 -4.54
C ALA A 616 -33.36 2.42 -4.52
N VAL A 617 -33.43 3.74 -4.76
CA VAL A 617 -34.70 4.47 -4.88
C VAL A 617 -35.53 3.93 -6.04
N LEU A 618 -34.91 3.69 -7.20
CA LEU A 618 -35.61 3.13 -8.37
C LEU A 618 -36.04 1.68 -8.15
N MET A 619 -35.28 0.87 -7.40
CA MET A 619 -35.68 -0.49 -7.02
C MET A 619 -36.93 -0.46 -6.16
N VAL A 620 -36.95 0.39 -5.13
CA VAL A 620 -38.13 0.58 -4.27
C VAL A 620 -39.31 1.09 -5.07
N GLN A 621 -39.11 2.13 -5.89
CA GLN A 621 -40.15 2.69 -6.74
C GLN A 621 -40.77 1.61 -7.62
N ARG A 622 -39.94 0.85 -8.35
CA ARG A 622 -40.43 -0.17 -9.29
C ARG A 622 -41.12 -1.32 -8.57
N SER A 623 -40.62 -1.70 -7.40
CA SER A 623 -41.23 -2.71 -6.54
C SER A 623 -42.63 -2.30 -6.06
N LEU A 624 -42.82 -1.01 -5.74
CA LEU A 624 -44.12 -0.46 -5.35
C LEU A 624 -45.08 -0.37 -6.55
N GLU A 625 -44.61 0.11 -7.71
CA GLU A 625 -45.41 0.15 -8.95
C GLU A 625 -45.91 -1.24 -9.35
N LEU A 626 -45.06 -2.27 -9.26
CA LEU A 626 -45.43 -3.65 -9.58
C LEU A 626 -46.55 -4.20 -8.69
N VAL A 627 -46.61 -3.79 -7.43
CA VAL A 627 -47.57 -4.32 -6.45
C VAL A 627 -48.83 -3.45 -6.33
N LEU A 628 -48.69 -2.14 -6.42
CA LEU A 628 -49.74 -1.16 -6.14
C LEU A 628 -50.37 -0.56 -7.40
N GLY A 629 -49.73 -0.74 -8.56
CA GLY A 629 -50.14 -0.19 -9.85
C GLY A 629 -49.65 1.25 -10.05
N ASP A 630 -50.43 2.05 -10.76
CA ASP A 630 -50.10 3.45 -11.05
C ASP A 630 -50.07 4.28 -9.76
N LEU A 631 -48.87 4.50 -9.23
CA LEU A 631 -48.60 5.38 -8.10
C LEU A 631 -47.92 6.65 -8.60
N GLN A 632 -48.37 7.79 -8.07
CA GLN A 632 -47.60 9.02 -8.18
C GLN A 632 -46.49 8.99 -7.14
N MET A 633 -45.25 9.21 -7.57
CA MET A 633 -44.06 9.15 -6.73
C MET A 633 -43.37 10.51 -6.75
N GLN A 634 -43.11 11.07 -5.59
CA GLN A 634 -42.23 12.21 -5.41
C GLN A 634 -40.89 11.70 -4.87
N ARG A 635 -39.79 12.18 -5.44
CA ARG A 635 -38.43 11.76 -5.07
C ARG A 635 -37.63 12.97 -4.65
N ASP A 636 -37.12 12.92 -3.44
CA ASP A 636 -36.15 13.86 -2.92
C ASP A 636 -34.82 13.13 -2.72
N PHE A 637 -33.70 13.83 -2.88
CA PHE A 637 -32.38 13.27 -2.69
C PHE A 637 -31.58 14.13 -1.70
N LEU A 638 -30.86 13.45 -0.81
CA LEU A 638 -30.04 14.03 0.24
C LEU A 638 -28.66 13.34 0.33
N GLY A 639 -27.68 14.08 0.82
CA GLY A 639 -26.30 13.68 0.95
C GLY A 639 -25.42 14.24 -0.16
N ARG A 640 -24.23 13.66 -0.31
CA ARG A 640 -23.13 14.31 -1.01
C ARG A 640 -22.79 13.66 -2.35
N PHE A 641 -23.64 13.87 -3.33
CA PHE A 641 -23.48 13.29 -4.68
C PHE A 641 -22.41 13.99 -5.55
N CYS A 642 -21.97 15.18 -5.13
CA CYS A 642 -21.00 16.00 -5.83
C CYS A 642 -19.69 16.08 -5.01
N PRO A 643 -18.73 15.18 -5.24
CA PRO A 643 -17.46 15.21 -4.53
C PRO A 643 -16.67 16.48 -4.88
N LYS A 644 -15.92 17.01 -3.90
CA LYS A 644 -15.02 18.18 -4.08
C LYS A 644 -13.62 17.73 -4.55
N HIS A 645 -13.38 16.42 -4.62
CA HIS A 645 -12.12 15.80 -5.05
C HIS A 645 -11.84 16.06 -6.54
N THR A 646 -10.61 16.51 -6.86
CA THR A 646 -10.08 16.65 -8.23
C THR A 646 -10.00 15.27 -8.90
N GLY A 647 -10.78 15.00 -9.94
CA GLY A 647 -10.92 13.68 -10.55
C GLY A 647 -12.37 13.20 -10.64
N GLN A 648 -13.25 13.78 -9.82
CA GLN A 648 -14.60 13.26 -9.61
C GLN A 648 -15.71 14.20 -10.07
N GLY A 649 -15.38 15.29 -10.78
CA GLY A 649 -16.37 16.21 -11.35
C GLY A 649 -17.36 15.53 -12.30
N HIS A 650 -17.04 14.34 -12.80
CA HIS A 650 -17.95 13.52 -13.58
C HIS A 650 -19.17 13.00 -12.79
N GLN A 651 -19.06 12.77 -11.48
CA GLN A 651 -20.19 12.34 -10.66
C GLN A 651 -21.25 13.46 -10.58
N CYS A 652 -20.81 14.73 -10.53
CA CYS A 652 -21.70 15.88 -10.64
C CYS A 652 -22.42 15.96 -11.99
N ARG A 653 -21.69 15.73 -13.09
CA ARG A 653 -22.30 15.71 -14.43
C ARG A 653 -23.35 14.59 -14.52
N GLN A 654 -23.01 13.39 -14.03
CA GLN A 654 -23.93 12.27 -13.98
C GLN A 654 -25.16 12.58 -13.11
N ARG A 655 -25.00 13.27 -11.97
CA ARG A 655 -26.13 13.75 -11.14
C ARG A 655 -27.03 14.67 -11.95
N CYS A 656 -26.47 15.67 -12.62
CA CYS A 656 -27.25 16.59 -13.45
C CYS A 656 -28.05 15.86 -14.52
N GLU A 657 -27.43 14.89 -15.20
CA GLU A 657 -28.11 14.09 -16.21
C GLU A 657 -29.23 13.23 -15.65
N LEU A 658 -29.03 12.62 -14.47
CA LEU A 658 -30.03 11.74 -13.85
C LEU A 658 -31.18 12.50 -13.19
N LEU A 659 -30.91 13.67 -12.59
CA LEU A 659 -31.91 14.47 -11.90
C LEU A 659 -32.62 15.50 -12.80
N GLY A 660 -31.99 15.90 -13.92
CA GLY A 660 -32.54 16.83 -14.92
C GLY A 660 -32.63 18.29 -14.48
N SER A 661 -32.81 18.56 -13.19
CA SER A 661 -32.77 19.90 -12.58
C SER A 661 -32.27 19.81 -11.15
N GLY A 662 -31.66 20.89 -10.66
CA GLY A 662 -31.16 20.92 -9.29
C GLY A 662 -29.95 20.02 -9.07
N CYS A 663 -28.80 20.47 -9.56
CA CYS A 663 -27.56 19.70 -9.48
C CYS A 663 -26.33 20.60 -9.32
N GLY A 664 -26.54 21.86 -8.93
CA GLY A 664 -25.46 22.81 -8.69
C GLY A 664 -24.83 22.62 -7.31
N PRO A 665 -23.56 23.05 -7.11
CA PRO A 665 -22.90 23.00 -5.81
C PRO A 665 -23.66 23.70 -4.68
N GLN A 666 -24.52 24.67 -5.02
CA GLN A 666 -25.35 25.39 -4.06
C GLN A 666 -26.36 24.49 -3.36
N GLU A 667 -26.78 23.39 -3.98
CA GLU A 667 -27.72 22.47 -3.36
C GLU A 667 -27.07 21.59 -2.30
N ASP A 668 -25.81 21.19 -2.50
CA ASP A 668 -25.05 20.45 -1.49
C ASP A 668 -24.79 21.32 -0.25
N VAL A 669 -24.61 22.63 -0.44
CA VAL A 669 -24.44 23.57 0.69
C VAL A 669 -25.71 23.68 1.52
N ALA A 670 -26.89 23.48 0.91
CA ALA A 670 -28.17 23.49 1.61
C ALA A 670 -28.56 22.10 2.15
N ASP A 671 -27.72 21.08 1.97
CA ASP A 671 -28.00 19.70 2.36
C ASP A 671 -27.36 19.38 3.73
N PRO A 672 -28.16 19.26 4.80
CA PRO A 672 -27.63 19.03 6.14
C PRO A 672 -27.03 17.62 6.31
N VAL A 673 -27.37 16.66 5.45
CA VAL A 673 -26.74 15.33 5.44
C VAL A 673 -25.38 15.40 4.74
N ALA A 674 -25.25 16.18 3.66
CA ALA A 674 -23.96 16.43 3.02
C ALA A 674 -22.98 17.13 3.97
N GLU A 675 -23.44 18.12 4.73
CA GLU A 675 -22.65 18.78 5.79
C GLU A 675 -22.19 17.78 6.86
N TRP A 676 -23.10 16.89 7.29
CA TRP A 676 -22.75 15.84 8.25
C TRP A 676 -21.69 14.88 7.69
N LEU A 677 -21.79 14.50 6.42
CA LEU A 677 -20.83 13.64 5.72
C LEU A 677 -19.44 14.28 5.62
N ASP A 678 -19.35 15.59 5.37
CA ASP A 678 -18.09 16.35 5.36
C ASP A 678 -17.37 16.28 6.73
N GLY A 679 -18.10 15.95 7.81
CA GLY A 679 -17.56 15.75 9.15
C GLY A 679 -16.98 14.35 9.43
N ILE A 680 -17.25 13.36 8.57
CA ILE A 680 -16.74 11.99 8.72
C ILE A 680 -15.80 11.56 7.59
N ILE A 681 -15.93 12.17 6.40
CA ILE A 681 -15.11 11.90 5.22
C ILE A 681 -14.63 13.23 4.66
N HIS A 682 -13.31 13.38 4.51
CA HIS A 682 -12.69 14.60 4.02
C HIS A 682 -13.12 14.88 2.57
N PRO A 683 -13.59 16.09 2.27
CA PRO A 683 -14.26 16.34 1.02
C PRO A 683 -13.41 16.26 -0.24
N GLU A 684 -12.13 16.52 -0.13
CA GLU A 684 -11.23 16.57 -1.27
C GLU A 684 -10.37 15.33 -1.40
N SER A 685 -10.14 14.58 -0.31
CA SER A 685 -9.25 13.41 -0.31
C SER A 685 -10.00 12.10 -0.09
N LEU A 686 -11.26 12.16 0.34
CA LEU A 686 -12.08 11.01 0.74
C LEU A 686 -11.50 10.21 1.91
N ASP A 687 -10.60 10.83 2.69
CA ASP A 687 -10.04 10.23 3.90
C ASP A 687 -11.06 10.23 5.04
N GLU A 688 -11.08 9.18 5.85
CA GLU A 688 -11.94 9.10 7.03
C GLU A 688 -11.38 10.00 8.16
N LEU A 689 -12.18 10.98 8.57
CA LEU A 689 -11.81 11.95 9.59
C LEU A 689 -11.97 11.37 11.00
N PRO A 690 -11.22 11.85 12.01
CA PRO A 690 -11.48 11.54 13.41
C PRO A 690 -12.77 12.22 13.89
N TRP A 691 -13.63 11.46 14.58
CA TRP A 691 -14.88 11.97 15.15
C TRP A 691 -15.35 11.12 16.35
N ASP A 692 -16.21 11.70 17.19
CA ASP A 692 -16.86 11.00 18.30
C ASP A 692 -18.23 10.42 17.91
N LEU A 693 -18.48 9.17 18.32
CA LEU A 693 -19.68 8.42 17.93
C LEU A 693 -20.97 9.13 18.35
N ASP A 694 -21.01 9.57 19.62
CA ASP A 694 -22.21 10.10 20.25
C ASP A 694 -22.48 11.51 19.74
N GLU A 695 -21.43 12.33 19.56
CA GLU A 695 -21.53 13.64 18.92
C GLU A 695 -22.07 13.56 17.49
N ARG A 696 -21.51 12.68 16.65
CA ARG A 696 -21.97 12.55 15.26
C ARG A 696 -23.38 12.00 15.17
N ARG A 697 -23.76 11.07 16.04
CA ARG A 697 -25.15 10.58 16.13
C ARG A 697 -26.10 11.72 16.51
N HIS A 698 -25.76 12.54 17.49
CA HIS A 698 -26.58 13.68 17.92
C HIS A 698 -26.72 14.72 16.80
N SER A 699 -25.62 15.09 16.16
CA SER A 699 -25.59 16.02 15.03
C SER A 699 -26.46 15.53 13.86
N LEU A 700 -26.45 14.23 13.55
CA LEU A 700 -27.32 13.66 12.51
C LEU A 700 -28.80 13.74 12.89
N ALA A 701 -29.13 13.52 14.17
CA ALA A 701 -30.50 13.65 14.65
C ALA A 701 -31.02 15.09 14.48
N GLU A 702 -30.20 16.09 14.81
CA GLU A 702 -30.54 17.51 14.61
C GLU A 702 -30.68 17.89 13.14
N ALA A 703 -29.74 17.44 12.29
CA ALA A 703 -29.80 17.61 10.84
C ALA A 703 -31.10 17.02 10.28
N SER A 704 -31.42 15.79 10.68
CA SER A 704 -32.60 15.06 10.24
C SER A 704 -33.90 15.70 10.70
N ALA A 705 -33.94 16.24 11.93
CA ALA A 705 -35.11 16.92 12.48
C ALA A 705 -35.43 18.25 11.77
N ARG A 706 -34.41 18.96 11.27
CA ARG A 706 -34.58 20.25 10.59
C ARG A 706 -34.92 20.12 9.11
N ASP A 707 -34.58 19.00 8.46
CA ASP A 707 -34.84 18.83 7.03
C ASP A 707 -36.28 18.36 6.76
N SER A 708 -37.08 19.26 6.16
CA SER A 708 -38.48 18.96 5.84
C SER A 708 -38.66 17.77 4.89
N ARG A 709 -37.69 17.46 4.01
CA ARG A 709 -37.80 16.33 3.07
C ARG A 709 -37.77 14.99 3.84
N LEU A 710 -36.89 14.86 4.84
CA LEU A 710 -36.84 13.69 5.72
C LEU A 710 -38.09 13.58 6.60
N GLN A 711 -38.56 14.69 7.14
CA GLN A 711 -39.76 14.71 7.98
C GLN A 711 -41.04 14.37 7.21
N LEU A 712 -41.11 14.77 5.93
CA LEU A 712 -42.25 14.54 5.05
C LEU A 712 -42.17 13.24 4.24
N ALA A 713 -41.05 12.52 4.30
CA ALA A 713 -40.89 11.24 3.62
C ALA A 713 -41.85 10.18 4.20
N ASP A 714 -42.45 9.39 3.30
CA ASP A 714 -43.20 8.18 3.64
C ASP A 714 -42.25 6.98 3.81
N LEU A 715 -41.14 6.99 3.05
CA LEU A 715 -40.09 5.99 3.11
C LEU A 715 -38.73 6.64 2.82
N VAL A 716 -37.77 6.40 3.71
CA VAL A 716 -36.37 6.78 3.51
C VAL A 716 -35.63 5.61 2.86
N VAL A 717 -34.88 5.89 1.79
CA VAL A 717 -34.09 4.89 1.07
C VAL A 717 -32.63 5.28 1.18
N CYS A 718 -31.80 4.49 1.85
CA CYS A 718 -30.38 4.81 2.05
C CYS A 718 -29.48 3.71 1.51
N SER A 719 -28.32 4.08 0.97
CA SER A 719 -27.39 3.09 0.40
C SER A 719 -25.93 3.24 0.84
N HIS A 720 -25.37 4.45 0.91
CA HIS A 720 -23.96 4.70 1.19
C HIS A 720 -23.76 5.98 2.02
N PRO A 721 -22.80 6.01 2.96
CA PRO A 721 -22.14 4.85 3.55
C PRO A 721 -23.12 4.08 4.46
N THR A 722 -22.93 2.78 4.63
CA THR A 722 -23.79 1.94 5.49
C THR A 722 -23.83 2.45 6.94
N LEU A 723 -22.75 3.09 7.40
CA LEU A 723 -22.69 3.78 8.68
C LEU A 723 -23.71 4.93 8.81
N LEU A 724 -23.84 5.79 7.78
CA LEU A 724 -24.88 6.83 7.73
C LEU A 724 -26.27 6.19 7.81
N CYS A 725 -26.51 5.15 7.00
CA CYS A 725 -27.82 4.50 6.94
C CYS A 725 -28.27 3.92 8.28
N LEU A 726 -27.35 3.31 9.04
CA LEU A 726 -27.67 2.76 10.35
C LEU A 726 -27.89 3.85 11.41
N PHE A 727 -27.13 4.94 11.39
CA PHE A 727 -27.42 6.07 12.28
C PHE A 727 -28.75 6.74 11.95
N MET A 728 -29.07 6.91 10.66
CA MET A 728 -30.38 7.41 10.24
C MET A 728 -31.51 6.50 10.73
N ALA A 729 -31.37 5.19 10.61
CA ALA A 729 -32.36 4.23 11.11
C ALA A 729 -32.56 4.29 12.63
N GLU A 730 -31.55 4.74 13.39
CA GLU A 730 -31.64 4.96 14.83
C GLU A 730 -32.37 6.28 15.16
N VAL A 731 -32.04 7.37 14.47
CA VAL A 731 -32.51 8.71 14.84
C VAL A 731 -33.81 9.15 14.15
N LEU A 732 -34.16 8.53 13.02
CA LEU A 732 -35.38 8.84 12.29
C LEU A 732 -36.51 7.86 12.63
N PRO A 733 -37.67 8.34 13.12
CA PRO A 733 -38.84 7.50 13.36
C PRO A 733 -39.63 7.27 12.05
N LYS A 734 -38.94 6.89 10.97
CA LYS A 734 -39.51 6.70 9.64
C LYS A 734 -39.24 5.28 9.15
N PRO A 735 -40.16 4.68 8.37
CA PRO A 735 -39.85 3.46 7.63
C PRO A 735 -38.62 3.71 6.75
N MET A 736 -37.70 2.77 6.78
CA MET A 736 -36.41 2.89 6.13
C MET A 736 -36.05 1.60 5.40
N PHE A 737 -35.63 1.76 4.14
CA PHE A 737 -35.06 0.72 3.32
C PHE A 737 -33.56 1.01 3.11
N VAL A 738 -32.71 0.09 3.55
CA VAL A 738 -31.26 0.17 3.39
C VAL A 738 -30.80 -0.84 2.35
N HIS A 739 -30.22 -0.34 1.26
CA HIS A 739 -29.48 -1.13 0.27
C HIS A 739 -27.99 -0.87 0.46
N ALA A 740 -27.40 -1.55 1.44
CA ALA A 740 -26.04 -1.28 1.90
C ALA A 740 -25.03 -1.49 0.77
N SER A 741 -24.31 -0.42 0.42
CA SER A 741 -23.35 -0.36 -0.70
C SER A 741 -21.92 -0.07 -0.24
N SER A 742 -21.67 -0.21 1.06
CA SER A 742 -20.34 -0.17 1.66
C SER A 742 -20.25 -1.19 2.79
N THR A 743 -19.03 -1.51 3.22
CA THR A 743 -18.80 -2.25 4.46
C THR A 743 -19.44 -1.52 5.65
N LEU A 744 -19.75 -2.25 6.73
CA LEU A 744 -20.28 -1.63 7.96
C LEU A 744 -19.32 -0.58 8.54
N LEU A 745 -18.02 -0.75 8.34
CA LEU A 745 -16.98 0.05 8.98
C LEU A 745 -16.49 1.21 8.11
N TYR A 746 -16.97 1.33 6.86
CA TYR A 746 -16.62 2.45 6.00
C TYR A 746 -17.12 3.78 6.59
N GLY A 747 -16.24 4.77 6.69
CA GLY A 747 -16.50 6.05 7.36
C GLY A 747 -16.13 6.08 8.85
N LEU A 748 -15.81 4.94 9.46
CA LEU A 748 -15.43 4.87 10.87
C LEU A 748 -13.94 5.19 11.03
N HIS A 749 -13.62 6.18 11.85
CA HIS A 749 -12.22 6.53 12.09
C HIS A 749 -11.44 5.40 12.75
N CYS A 750 -10.29 5.03 12.17
CA CYS A 750 -9.38 4.09 12.81
C CYS A 750 -8.16 4.77 13.43
N GLN A 751 -8.27 5.08 14.72
CA GLN A 751 -7.25 5.79 15.51
C GLN A 751 -5.94 4.98 15.68
N ASN A 752 -6.00 3.65 15.59
CA ASN A 752 -4.87 2.72 15.81
C ASN A 752 -4.85 1.52 14.85
N CYS A 753 -5.52 1.57 13.69
CA CYS A 753 -5.31 0.56 12.65
C CYS A 753 -3.89 0.79 12.14
N ASP A 754 -2.92 0.01 12.64
CA ASP A 754 -1.49 0.01 12.32
C ASP A 754 -1.07 1.06 11.28
N ARG A 755 -0.95 2.32 11.72
CA ARG A 755 -0.30 3.36 10.91
C ARG A 755 1.19 3.08 10.75
N ASP A 756 1.72 2.12 11.50
CA ASP A 756 3.11 1.65 11.43
C ASP A 756 3.30 0.62 10.30
N ALA A 757 2.20 0.07 9.74
CA ALA A 757 2.25 -0.72 8.52
C ALA A 757 1.68 0.09 7.34
N TRP A 758 2.45 1.06 6.82
CA TRP A 758 2.16 1.66 5.50
C TRP A 758 2.03 0.61 4.37
N TYR A 759 2.41 -0.64 4.66
CA TYR A 759 2.35 -1.83 3.82
C TYR A 759 1.01 -2.58 3.88
N THR A 760 0.01 -2.06 4.60
CA THR A 760 -1.32 -2.67 4.62
C THR A 760 -2.39 -1.68 4.16
N ASN A 761 -3.20 -2.13 3.23
CA ASN A 761 -4.46 -1.47 2.90
C ASN A 761 -5.60 -1.88 3.83
N LEU A 762 -5.39 -2.89 4.68
CA LEU A 762 -6.35 -3.37 5.65
C LEU A 762 -6.45 -2.43 6.85
N ARG A 763 -7.62 -1.81 7.01
CA ARG A 763 -8.06 -1.08 8.20
C ARG A 763 -8.64 -2.10 9.18
N TYR A 764 -7.80 -2.64 10.06
CA TYR A 764 -8.22 -3.62 11.07
C TYR A 764 -8.52 -2.99 12.44
N PHE A 765 -9.80 -2.97 12.83
CA PHE A 765 -10.32 -2.36 14.07
C PHE A 765 -10.24 -3.30 15.28
N GLY A 766 -9.17 -4.10 15.38
CA GLY A 766 -9.08 -5.27 16.28
C GLY A 766 -9.40 -5.02 17.76
N THR A 767 -8.94 -3.89 18.32
CA THR A 767 -9.15 -3.49 19.72
C THR A 767 -9.94 -2.19 19.85
N SER A 768 -10.52 -1.70 18.74
CA SER A 768 -11.25 -0.44 18.74
C SER A 768 -12.58 -0.59 19.48
N HIS A 769 -12.66 -0.06 20.70
CA HIS A 769 -13.90 0.03 21.47
C HIS A 769 -14.99 0.79 20.68
N LEU A 770 -14.60 1.78 19.88
CA LEU A 770 -15.49 2.51 18.98
C LEU A 770 -16.15 1.58 17.95
N ALA A 771 -15.36 0.76 17.25
CA ALA A 771 -15.88 -0.18 16.26
C ALA A 771 -16.77 -1.25 16.90
N GLN A 772 -16.39 -1.77 18.07
CA GLN A 772 -17.20 -2.74 18.80
C GLN A 772 -18.56 -2.14 19.23
N ARG A 773 -18.57 -0.91 19.77
CA ARG A 773 -19.82 -0.19 20.11
C ARG A 773 -20.70 0.02 18.89
N TYR A 774 -20.12 0.46 17.77
CA TYR A 774 -20.84 0.67 16.53
C TYR A 774 -21.42 -0.64 15.96
N LEU A 775 -20.64 -1.73 15.91
CA LEU A 775 -21.12 -3.02 15.42
C LEU A 775 -22.20 -3.62 16.34
N GLN A 776 -22.13 -3.39 17.65
CA GLN A 776 -23.20 -3.77 18.59
C GLN A 776 -24.48 -2.97 18.32
N LEU A 777 -24.38 -1.67 18.05
CA LEU A 777 -25.51 -0.83 17.63
C LEU A 777 -26.12 -1.36 16.32
N ALA A 778 -25.28 -1.61 15.30
CA ALA A 778 -25.72 -2.18 14.02
C ALA A 778 -26.49 -3.48 14.22
N ARG A 779 -25.96 -4.41 15.03
CA ARG A 779 -26.63 -5.65 15.39
C ARG A 779 -27.99 -5.40 16.07
N ASN A 780 -28.04 -4.50 17.04
CA ASN A 780 -29.27 -4.19 17.76
C ASN A 780 -30.35 -3.62 16.84
N LEU A 781 -29.98 -2.74 15.90
CA LEU A 781 -30.89 -2.20 14.90
C LEU A 781 -31.42 -3.31 13.97
N LEU A 782 -30.54 -4.15 13.45
CA LEU A 782 -30.93 -5.26 12.56
C LEU A 782 -31.85 -6.28 13.25
N LEU A 783 -31.73 -6.47 14.56
CA LEU A 783 -32.59 -7.39 15.33
C LEU A 783 -33.93 -6.78 15.72
N ASN A 784 -33.92 -5.52 16.17
CA ASN A 784 -35.02 -4.96 16.95
C ASN A 784 -35.77 -3.84 16.24
N ASN A 785 -35.19 -3.21 15.22
CA ASN A 785 -35.83 -2.10 14.53
C ASN A 785 -36.81 -2.60 13.47
N GLN A 786 -38.10 -2.51 13.76
CA GLN A 786 -39.16 -2.94 12.83
C GLN A 786 -39.39 -1.98 11.67
N ASN A 787 -38.93 -0.74 11.80
CA ASN A 787 -38.99 0.27 10.75
C ASN A 787 -37.81 0.16 9.78
N LEU A 788 -36.94 -0.85 9.93
CA LEU A 788 -35.76 -1.05 9.11
C LEU A 788 -35.88 -2.32 8.28
N VAL A 789 -35.81 -2.17 6.96
CA VAL A 789 -35.48 -3.24 6.03
C VAL A 789 -34.04 -3.06 5.61
N PHE A 790 -33.18 -4.02 5.92
CA PHE A 790 -31.77 -3.99 5.54
C PHE A 790 -31.47 -5.09 4.53
N MET A 791 -30.86 -4.71 3.41
CA MET A 791 -30.39 -5.59 2.35
C MET A 791 -28.97 -5.20 1.96
N ALA A 792 -28.10 -6.19 1.75
CA ALA A 792 -26.78 -5.94 1.20
C ALA A 792 -26.83 -5.80 -0.33
N GLU A 793 -25.94 -4.99 -0.91
CA GLU A 793 -25.81 -4.83 -2.36
C GLU A 793 -25.33 -6.11 -3.06
N GLY A 794 -24.63 -6.99 -2.35
CA GLY A 794 -24.15 -8.21 -2.96
C GLY A 794 -23.83 -9.28 -1.93
N ARG A 795 -23.54 -10.47 -2.46
CA ARG A 795 -23.37 -11.65 -1.61
C ARG A 795 -22.14 -11.55 -0.70
N PHE A 796 -21.01 -11.04 -1.19
CA PHE A 796 -19.83 -10.85 -0.35
C PHE A 796 -20.12 -9.90 0.82
N LEU A 797 -20.77 -8.76 0.58
CA LEU A 797 -21.15 -7.85 1.65
C LEU A 797 -22.14 -8.50 2.65
N ALA A 798 -23.09 -9.31 2.20
CA ALA A 798 -23.99 -10.05 3.08
C ALA A 798 -23.22 -11.00 4.02
N GLU A 799 -22.23 -11.74 3.49
CA GLU A 799 -21.38 -12.62 4.30
C GLU A 799 -20.45 -11.82 5.22
N GLN A 800 -20.01 -10.63 4.81
CA GLN A 800 -19.25 -9.73 5.66
C GLN A 800 -20.08 -9.23 6.85
N VAL A 801 -21.33 -8.81 6.62
CA VAL A 801 -22.29 -8.44 7.68
C VAL A 801 -22.52 -9.64 8.60
N ARG A 802 -22.78 -10.83 8.04
CA ARG A 802 -22.92 -12.08 8.81
C ARG A 802 -21.69 -12.34 9.68
N HIS A 803 -20.49 -12.12 9.16
CA HIS A 803 -19.26 -12.34 9.91
C HIS A 803 -19.11 -11.32 11.06
N GLN A 804 -19.35 -10.03 10.81
CA GLN A 804 -19.10 -8.94 11.76
C GLN A 804 -20.16 -8.86 12.86
N VAL A 805 -21.45 -9.01 12.54
CA VAL A 805 -22.56 -8.83 13.49
C VAL A 805 -23.35 -10.12 13.81
N ARG A 806 -23.03 -11.24 13.15
CA ARG A 806 -23.73 -12.54 13.26
C ARG A 806 -25.20 -12.50 12.88
N MET A 807 -25.53 -11.64 11.92
CA MET A 807 -26.87 -11.54 11.34
C MET A 807 -26.82 -11.93 9.88
N GLU A 808 -27.64 -12.88 9.47
CA GLU A 808 -27.89 -13.11 8.05
C GLU A 808 -28.81 -12.01 7.53
N VAL A 809 -28.37 -11.33 6.47
CA VAL A 809 -29.15 -10.31 5.78
C VAL A 809 -29.39 -10.76 4.35
N PRO A 810 -30.58 -10.49 3.77
CA PRO A 810 -30.80 -10.71 2.35
C PRO A 810 -29.90 -9.77 1.52
N TRP A 811 -29.67 -10.11 0.26
CA TRP A 811 -28.95 -9.25 -0.66
C TRP A 811 -29.65 -9.17 -2.01
N VAL A 812 -29.47 -8.05 -2.69
CA VAL A 812 -29.94 -7.82 -4.06
C VAL A 812 -28.86 -7.06 -4.83
N PRO A 813 -28.43 -7.56 -6.01
CA PRO A 813 -27.42 -6.88 -6.81
C PRO A 813 -27.93 -5.51 -7.26
N PRO A 814 -27.04 -4.55 -7.55
CA PRO A 814 -27.41 -3.37 -8.31
C PRO A 814 -28.13 -3.77 -9.59
N LEU A 815 -29.24 -3.10 -9.89
CA LEU A 815 -30.02 -3.36 -11.09
C LEU A 815 -29.73 -2.34 -12.18
N GLY A 816 -29.02 -1.25 -11.88
CA GLY A 816 -28.70 -0.19 -12.83
C GLY A 816 -29.94 0.47 -13.44
N LEU A 817 -31.04 0.59 -12.69
CA LEU A 817 -32.37 0.98 -13.19
C LEU A 817 -32.43 2.36 -13.86
N TYR A 818 -31.44 3.21 -13.62
CA TYR A 818 -31.26 4.51 -14.25
C TYR A 818 -30.61 4.46 -15.63
N THR A 819 -30.19 3.28 -16.08
CA THR A 819 -29.63 3.06 -17.41
C THR A 819 -30.69 2.50 -18.37
N ALA A 820 -30.58 2.84 -19.65
CA ALA A 820 -31.42 2.29 -20.71
C ALA A 820 -31.00 0.85 -21.01
N ALA A 821 -31.77 -0.12 -20.50
CA ALA A 821 -31.48 -1.54 -20.66
C ALA A 821 -31.41 -1.93 -22.15
N GLY A 822 -30.37 -2.69 -22.52
CA GLY A 822 -30.18 -3.13 -23.91
C GLY A 822 -29.93 -2.02 -24.92
N SER A 823 -29.42 -0.86 -24.49
CA SER A 823 -29.09 0.25 -25.40
C SER A 823 -27.78 0.05 -26.18
N TRP A 824 -27.03 -1.02 -25.90
CA TRP A 824 -25.89 -1.42 -26.72
C TRP A 824 -26.30 -1.62 -28.18
N GLN A 825 -25.63 -0.90 -29.08
CA GLN A 825 -25.93 -0.93 -30.52
C GLN A 825 -25.02 -1.92 -31.27
N GLY A 826 -23.83 -2.18 -30.71
CA GLY A 826 -22.75 -2.90 -31.39
C GLY A 826 -22.22 -2.16 -32.62
N GLY A 827 -21.00 -2.50 -33.01
CA GLY A 827 -20.42 -2.08 -34.27
C GLY A 827 -20.97 -2.87 -35.45
N GLN A 828 -20.78 -2.30 -36.65
CA GLN A 828 -21.18 -2.97 -37.88
C GLN A 828 -20.29 -4.20 -38.11
N PRO A 829 -20.84 -5.36 -38.51
CA PRO A 829 -20.03 -6.50 -38.88
C PRO A 829 -18.98 -6.11 -39.94
N GLY A 830 -17.71 -6.42 -39.68
CA GLY A 830 -16.59 -6.11 -40.58
C GLY A 830 -15.94 -4.73 -40.37
N SER A 831 -16.45 -3.86 -39.48
CA SER A 831 -15.69 -2.68 -39.05
C SER A 831 -14.61 -3.06 -38.03
N THR A 832 -13.62 -2.18 -37.86
CA THR A 832 -12.70 -2.24 -36.71
C THR A 832 -13.50 -2.30 -35.43
N ARG A 833 -13.27 -3.32 -34.61
CA ARG A 833 -13.95 -3.44 -33.32
C ARG A 833 -13.33 -2.45 -32.34
N ARG A 834 -14.16 -1.83 -31.50
CA ARG A 834 -13.76 -0.84 -30.50
C ARG A 834 -14.09 -1.36 -29.12
N ALA A 835 -13.08 -1.69 -28.33
CA ALA A 835 -13.23 -2.10 -26.95
C ALA A 835 -12.87 -0.95 -26.01
N VAL A 836 -13.73 -0.67 -25.03
CA VAL A 836 -13.46 0.32 -23.99
C VAL A 836 -12.91 -0.37 -22.74
N VAL A 837 -11.77 0.06 -22.22
CA VAL A 837 -11.26 -0.37 -20.93
C VAL A 837 -11.87 0.52 -19.85
N LEU A 838 -12.73 -0.09 -19.03
CA LEU A 838 -13.45 0.59 -17.97
C LEU A 838 -12.50 1.07 -16.86
N ARG A 839 -12.92 2.11 -16.13
CA ARG A 839 -12.11 2.77 -15.12
C ARG A 839 -11.71 1.79 -14.01
N SER A 840 -10.40 1.71 -13.76
CA SER A 840 -9.81 0.88 -12.73
C SER A 840 -8.75 1.67 -11.96
N ARG A 841 -8.79 1.67 -10.63
CA ARG A 841 -7.69 2.12 -9.76
C ARG A 841 -6.39 1.36 -10.07
N PHE A 842 -6.51 0.13 -10.56
CA PHE A 842 -5.36 -0.62 -11.05
C PHE A 842 -4.59 0.16 -12.14
N PHE A 843 -5.27 0.78 -13.11
CA PHE A 843 -4.63 1.55 -14.20
C PHE A 843 -3.98 2.88 -13.77
N VAL A 844 -4.19 3.30 -12.52
CA VAL A 844 -3.51 4.47 -11.93
C VAL A 844 -2.25 4.07 -11.16
N SER A 845 -2.07 2.77 -10.89
CA SER A 845 -0.79 2.26 -10.42
C SER A 845 0.22 2.23 -11.57
N LEU A 846 1.52 2.35 -11.26
CA LEU A 846 2.60 2.15 -12.23
C LEU A 846 2.42 0.84 -13.01
N ARG A 847 2.01 -0.23 -12.32
CA ARG A 847 1.80 -1.56 -12.93
C ARG A 847 0.68 -1.57 -13.96
N GLY A 848 -0.43 -0.89 -13.66
CA GLY A 848 -1.52 -0.75 -14.60
C GLY A 848 -1.16 0.15 -15.79
N GLU A 849 -0.35 1.18 -15.57
CA GLU A 849 0.22 1.98 -16.66
C GLU A 849 1.07 1.14 -17.60
N LEU A 850 1.98 0.30 -17.06
CA LEU A 850 2.79 -0.63 -17.86
C LEU A 850 1.92 -1.64 -18.61
N LEU A 851 0.88 -2.20 -17.96
CA LEU A 851 -0.04 -3.12 -18.63
C LEU A 851 -0.79 -2.43 -19.78
N ARG A 852 -1.20 -1.17 -19.59
CA ARG A 852 -1.87 -0.37 -20.61
C ARG A 852 -0.97 -0.11 -21.80
N SER A 853 0.29 0.28 -21.57
CA SER A 853 1.29 0.45 -22.62
C SER A 853 1.50 -0.85 -23.39
N LEU A 854 1.67 -1.95 -22.67
CA LEU A 854 1.85 -3.25 -23.27
C LEU A 854 0.64 -3.73 -24.09
N LEU A 855 -0.58 -3.55 -23.57
CA LEU A 855 -1.80 -3.90 -24.32
C LEU A 855 -1.92 -3.07 -25.60
N ARG A 856 -1.60 -1.77 -25.57
CA ARG A 856 -1.58 -0.92 -26.77
C ARG A 856 -0.55 -1.41 -27.79
N GLU A 857 0.65 -1.76 -27.35
CA GLU A 857 1.71 -2.29 -28.22
C GLU A 857 1.27 -3.60 -28.89
N ILE A 858 0.77 -4.57 -28.12
CA ILE A 858 0.30 -5.86 -28.68
C ILE A 858 -0.86 -5.65 -29.65
N VAL A 859 -1.83 -4.79 -29.32
CA VAL A 859 -2.95 -4.46 -30.22
C VAL A 859 -2.44 -3.83 -31.52
N SER A 860 -1.53 -2.87 -31.43
CA SER A 860 -0.94 -2.19 -32.59
C SER A 860 -0.23 -3.15 -33.53
N ILE A 861 0.64 -4.02 -32.98
CA ILE A 861 1.39 -5.02 -33.76
C ILE A 861 0.45 -5.97 -34.52
N ASN A 862 -0.68 -6.32 -33.93
CA ASN A 862 -1.61 -7.31 -34.49
C ASN A 862 -2.79 -6.70 -35.25
N PHE A 863 -2.90 -5.37 -35.30
CA PHE A 863 -4.01 -4.65 -35.94
C PHE A 863 -4.31 -5.09 -37.38
N PRO A 864 -3.32 -5.35 -38.27
CA PRO A 864 -3.61 -5.79 -39.64
C PRO A 864 -4.37 -7.11 -39.73
N ARG A 865 -4.22 -7.99 -38.72
CA ARG A 865 -4.86 -9.30 -38.66
C ARG A 865 -6.11 -9.31 -37.79
N TYR A 866 -6.08 -8.54 -36.71
CA TYR A 866 -7.14 -8.42 -35.72
C TYR A 866 -7.46 -6.94 -35.53
N PRO A 867 -8.34 -6.35 -36.36
CA PRO A 867 -8.63 -4.92 -36.34
C PRO A 867 -9.42 -4.55 -35.08
N LEU A 868 -8.68 -4.26 -34.01
CA LEU A 868 -9.18 -3.90 -32.69
C LEU A 868 -8.60 -2.55 -32.27
N GLU A 869 -9.46 -1.64 -31.86
CA GLU A 869 -9.12 -0.40 -31.17
C GLU A 869 -9.42 -0.57 -29.67
N VAL A 870 -8.47 -0.22 -28.81
CA VAL A 870 -8.66 -0.26 -27.35
C VAL A 870 -8.59 1.15 -26.78
N VAL A 871 -9.70 1.61 -26.21
CA VAL A 871 -9.84 2.96 -25.64
C VAL A 871 -9.86 2.86 -24.12
N PHE A 872 -8.89 3.45 -23.45
CA PHE A 872 -8.84 3.48 -21.99
C PHE A 872 -9.61 4.66 -21.43
N LEU A 873 -10.49 4.42 -20.43
CA LEU A 873 -11.16 5.51 -19.72
C LEU A 873 -10.27 6.06 -18.61
N GLY A 874 -9.94 7.34 -18.73
CA GLY A 874 -9.01 8.04 -17.84
C GLY A 874 -7.70 8.29 -18.57
N LYS A 875 -7.28 9.56 -18.64
CA LYS A 875 -6.03 9.96 -19.29
C LYS A 875 -4.86 9.66 -18.34
N ASP A 876 -3.64 9.63 -18.88
CA ASP A 876 -2.37 9.46 -18.17
C ASP A 876 -2.33 10.26 -16.86
N ASN A 877 -2.68 9.62 -15.74
CA ASN A 877 -2.75 10.18 -14.39
C ASN A 877 -3.87 11.19 -14.08
N GLN A 878 -4.93 11.32 -14.90
CA GLN A 878 -6.08 12.21 -14.59
C GLN A 878 -7.44 11.55 -14.87
N PHE A 879 -8.21 11.34 -13.80
CA PHE A 879 -9.61 10.85 -13.84
C PHE A 879 -10.60 11.87 -14.45
N ASP A 880 -10.20 13.13 -14.62
CA ASP A 880 -11.10 14.24 -14.91
C ASP A 880 -11.55 14.38 -16.37
N GLU A 881 -10.70 14.06 -17.36
CA GLU A 881 -10.91 14.52 -18.74
C GLU A 881 -11.70 13.57 -19.64
N GLN A 882 -11.80 12.27 -19.32
CA GLN A 882 -12.47 11.28 -20.18
C GLN A 882 -13.61 10.59 -19.46
N TRP A 883 -14.65 11.36 -19.18
CA TRP A 883 -15.94 10.79 -18.81
C TRP A 883 -16.78 10.53 -20.05
N LEU A 884 -17.29 9.31 -20.17
CA LEU A 884 -18.26 8.95 -21.18
C LEU A 884 -19.64 8.91 -20.54
N SER A 885 -20.63 9.48 -21.23
CA SER A 885 -22.03 9.22 -20.88
C SER A 885 -22.36 7.74 -21.07
N LEU A 886 -23.42 7.27 -20.42
CA LEU A 886 -23.88 5.88 -20.56
C LEU A 886 -24.20 5.53 -22.03
N GLN A 887 -24.69 6.50 -22.80
CA GLN A 887 -24.95 6.34 -24.24
C GLN A 887 -23.65 6.22 -25.05
N GLN A 888 -22.63 7.03 -24.73
CA GLN A 888 -21.31 6.92 -25.36
C GLN A 888 -20.67 5.57 -25.01
N LEU A 889 -20.81 5.11 -23.77
CA LEU A 889 -20.31 3.80 -23.36
C LEU A 889 -21.00 2.67 -24.14
N ALA A 890 -22.31 2.74 -24.34
CA ALA A 890 -23.10 1.77 -25.11
C ALA A 890 -22.75 1.74 -26.62
N SER A 891 -21.99 2.72 -27.13
CA SER A 891 -21.53 2.76 -28.52
C SER A 891 -20.30 1.89 -28.80
N PHE A 892 -19.64 1.36 -27.76
CA PHE A 892 -18.50 0.46 -27.92
C PHE A 892 -18.96 -0.98 -28.20
N ASP A 893 -18.17 -1.73 -28.96
CA ASP A 893 -18.44 -3.14 -29.30
C ASP A 893 -18.39 -4.04 -28.06
N ALA A 894 -17.46 -3.75 -27.17
CA ALA A 894 -17.23 -4.49 -25.95
C ALA A 894 -16.60 -3.62 -24.87
N ALA A 895 -16.66 -4.07 -23.63
CA ALA A 895 -16.02 -3.44 -22.49
C ALA A 895 -15.04 -4.42 -21.82
N ILE A 896 -13.84 -3.95 -21.52
CA ILE A 896 -12.81 -4.67 -20.78
C ILE A 896 -12.82 -4.15 -19.35
N LEU A 897 -13.04 -5.03 -18.37
CA LEU A 897 -13.11 -4.66 -16.96
C LEU A 897 -11.99 -5.34 -16.16
N TRP A 898 -11.09 -4.53 -15.62
CA TRP A 898 -10.21 -4.90 -14.52
C TRP A 898 -10.85 -4.43 -13.20
N PRO A 899 -11.41 -5.33 -12.39
CA PRO A 899 -12.16 -4.92 -11.22
C PRO A 899 -11.23 -4.37 -10.13
N ASN A 900 -11.70 -3.31 -9.47
CA ASN A 900 -11.06 -2.67 -8.32
C ASN A 900 -11.50 -3.29 -7.00
N ASP A 901 -12.58 -4.05 -7.02
CA ASP A 901 -13.27 -4.50 -5.83
C ASP A 901 -14.32 -5.53 -6.18
N LEU A 902 -14.72 -6.39 -5.25
CA LEU A 902 -15.66 -7.52 -5.43
C LEU A 902 -17.07 -7.11 -5.92
N HIS A 903 -17.43 -5.87 -5.64
CA HIS A 903 -18.68 -5.24 -6.07
C HIS A 903 -18.36 -3.98 -6.85
N GLN A 904 -18.88 -3.88 -8.07
CA GLN A 904 -18.66 -2.71 -8.92
C GLN A 904 -19.95 -2.30 -9.63
N ARG A 905 -20.38 -1.06 -9.39
CA ARG A 905 -21.58 -0.53 -10.05
C ARG A 905 -21.41 -0.40 -11.56
N THR A 906 -20.21 -0.03 -12.02
CA THR A 906 -19.90 0.03 -13.46
C THR A 906 -20.00 -1.32 -14.16
N PHE A 907 -19.77 -2.43 -13.44
CA PHE A 907 -20.05 -3.76 -13.97
C PHE A 907 -21.54 -3.94 -14.25
N HIS A 908 -22.41 -3.62 -13.29
CA HIS A 908 -23.87 -3.75 -13.45
C HIS A 908 -24.45 -2.78 -14.47
N GLU A 909 -23.90 -1.56 -14.56
CA GLU A 909 -24.22 -0.59 -15.61
C GLU A 909 -23.92 -1.19 -16.99
N ALA A 910 -22.70 -1.65 -17.23
CA ALA A 910 -22.31 -2.25 -18.51
C ALA A 910 -23.09 -3.54 -18.83
N TYR A 911 -23.36 -4.37 -17.81
CA TYR A 911 -24.13 -5.59 -17.94
C TYR A 911 -25.57 -5.30 -18.38
N ARG A 912 -26.21 -4.30 -17.77
CA ARG A 912 -27.57 -3.89 -18.12
C ARG A 912 -27.68 -3.18 -19.46
N LEU A 913 -26.69 -2.35 -19.80
CA LEU A 913 -26.57 -1.79 -21.16
C LEU A 913 -26.42 -2.91 -22.21
N ALA A 914 -26.10 -4.14 -21.77
CA ALA A 914 -25.85 -5.32 -22.57
C ALA A 914 -24.60 -5.18 -23.45
N ILE A 915 -23.58 -4.48 -22.94
CA ILE A 915 -22.26 -4.38 -23.57
C ILE A 915 -21.51 -5.68 -23.26
N PRO A 916 -21.06 -6.46 -24.25
CA PRO A 916 -20.25 -7.66 -24.01
C PRO A 916 -19.03 -7.35 -23.14
N LEU A 917 -18.90 -8.06 -22.02
CA LEU A 917 -17.87 -7.82 -21.01
C LEU A 917 -16.75 -8.86 -21.11
N LEU A 918 -15.50 -8.39 -21.18
CA LEU A 918 -14.29 -9.20 -21.05
C LEU A 918 -13.62 -8.89 -19.73
N MET A 919 -13.27 -9.93 -18.98
CA MET A 919 -12.60 -9.81 -17.70
C MET A 919 -11.42 -10.77 -17.61
N PRO A 920 -10.38 -10.44 -16.84
CA PRO A 920 -9.34 -11.40 -16.53
C PRO A 920 -9.94 -12.62 -15.82
N ASP A 921 -9.30 -13.77 -15.97
CA ASP A 921 -9.63 -14.97 -15.20
C ASP A 921 -9.26 -14.82 -13.71
N SER A 922 -9.61 -15.80 -12.88
CA SER A 922 -9.40 -15.73 -11.43
C SER A 922 -7.93 -15.57 -11.03
N ALA A 923 -6.99 -16.13 -11.80
CA ALA A 923 -5.56 -16.00 -11.53
C ALA A 923 -5.09 -14.58 -11.85
N SER A 924 -5.46 -14.04 -13.01
CA SER A 924 -5.19 -12.65 -13.36
C SER A 924 -5.85 -11.65 -12.40
N LEU A 925 -7.03 -11.97 -11.87
CA LEU A 925 -7.69 -11.16 -10.85
C LEU A 925 -6.96 -11.18 -9.51
N PHE A 926 -6.48 -12.35 -9.06
CA PHE A 926 -5.61 -12.44 -7.88
C PHE A 926 -4.37 -11.55 -8.04
N ARG A 927 -3.71 -11.63 -9.20
CA ARG A 927 -2.55 -10.79 -9.51
C ARG A 927 -2.91 -9.30 -9.51
N ALA A 928 -3.99 -8.91 -10.18
CA ALA A 928 -4.45 -7.51 -10.22
C ALA A 928 -4.77 -6.95 -8.83
N GLN A 929 -5.32 -7.80 -7.96
CA GLN A 929 -5.68 -7.44 -6.58
C GLN A 929 -4.44 -7.14 -5.72
N ARG A 930 -3.31 -7.80 -5.96
CA ARG A 930 -2.03 -7.46 -5.29
C ARG A 930 -1.48 -6.10 -5.71
N MET A 931 -1.98 -5.56 -6.82
CA MET A 931 -1.56 -4.28 -7.38
C MET A 931 -2.49 -3.12 -7.04
N SER A 932 -3.73 -3.42 -6.61
CA SER A 932 -4.72 -2.41 -6.28
C SER A 932 -5.61 -2.85 -5.13
N ASN A 933 -5.84 -1.92 -4.20
CA ASN A 933 -6.61 -2.19 -3.00
C ASN A 933 -8.08 -2.47 -3.31
N TRP A 934 -8.58 -3.64 -2.88
CA TRP A 934 -10.01 -3.95 -2.88
C TRP A 934 -10.66 -3.36 -1.64
N GLY A 935 -11.39 -2.26 -1.83
CA GLY A 935 -12.01 -1.47 -0.78
C GLY A 935 -12.93 -2.28 0.14
N TYR A 936 -13.81 -3.13 -0.38
CA TYR A 936 -14.71 -3.95 0.45
C TYR A 936 -13.95 -4.95 1.34
N ALA A 937 -12.80 -5.44 0.88
CA ALA A 937 -11.94 -6.34 1.67
C ALA A 937 -10.97 -5.61 2.61
N SER A 938 -10.87 -4.27 2.49
CA SER A 938 -9.94 -3.45 3.26
C SER A 938 -10.44 -3.07 4.65
N TYR A 939 -11.62 -3.53 5.09
CA TYR A 939 -12.20 -3.19 6.40
C TYR A 939 -12.44 -4.44 7.24
N GLY A 940 -11.64 -4.61 8.29
CA GLY A 940 -11.74 -5.76 9.19
C GLY A 940 -11.94 -5.36 10.65
N ALA A 941 -12.63 -6.19 11.43
CA ALA A 941 -12.73 -5.99 12.88
C ALA A 941 -12.81 -7.33 13.59
N SER A 942 -12.38 -7.37 14.85
CA SER A 942 -12.71 -8.49 15.74
C SER A 942 -14.23 -8.62 15.84
N THR A 943 -14.77 -9.84 15.80
CA THR A 943 -16.22 -10.05 15.87
C THR A 943 -16.79 -9.56 17.20
N VAL A 944 -17.98 -8.96 17.19
CA VAL A 944 -18.64 -8.46 18.41
C VAL A 944 -18.90 -9.62 19.39
N GLY A 945 -18.14 -9.64 20.49
CA GLY A 945 -18.54 -10.20 21.79
C GLY A 945 -18.97 -11.67 21.88
N LEU A 946 -18.53 -12.57 20.99
CA LEU A 946 -19.04 -13.96 20.96
C LEU A 946 -17.99 -15.07 21.09
N ASP A 947 -16.73 -14.75 21.38
CA ASP A 947 -15.73 -15.78 21.69
C ASP A 947 -15.95 -16.44 23.07
N ALA A 948 -16.90 -15.95 23.89
CA ALA A 948 -17.22 -16.55 25.18
C ALA A 948 -18.16 -17.78 25.08
N ASP A 949 -19.06 -17.83 24.08
CA ASP A 949 -20.18 -18.79 24.10
C ASP A 949 -19.98 -20.03 23.21
N GLY A 950 -18.84 -20.17 22.54
CA GLY A 950 -18.46 -21.42 21.85
C GLY A 950 -19.41 -21.91 20.73
N SER A 951 -20.45 -21.15 20.37
CA SER A 951 -21.45 -21.62 19.40
C SER A 951 -20.88 -21.62 17.98
N SER A 952 -20.94 -22.79 17.35
CA SER A 952 -20.40 -23.12 16.04
C SER A 952 -21.27 -22.59 14.90
N SER A 953 -21.38 -21.26 14.74
CA SER A 953 -21.84 -20.71 13.46
C SER A 953 -20.85 -21.14 12.36
N PRO A 954 -21.30 -21.51 11.15
CA PRO A 954 -20.40 -21.94 10.07
C PRO A 954 -19.37 -20.84 9.82
N ARG A 955 -18.14 -21.09 10.27
CA ARG A 955 -17.02 -20.17 10.09
C ARG A 955 -16.57 -20.34 8.64
N HIS A 956 -16.68 -19.26 7.86
CA HIS A 956 -15.89 -19.16 6.64
C HIS A 956 -14.43 -19.50 7.01
N PRO A 957 -13.69 -20.27 6.20
CA PRO A 957 -12.31 -20.64 6.49
C PRO A 957 -11.40 -19.41 6.61
N PHE A 958 -11.78 -18.31 5.97
CA PHE A 958 -11.06 -17.04 5.97
C PHE A 958 -11.98 -15.90 6.42
N PRO A 959 -11.45 -14.83 7.03
CA PRO A 959 -12.20 -13.60 7.29
C PRO A 959 -12.53 -12.85 5.98
N PRO A 960 -13.67 -12.13 5.89
CA PRO A 960 -14.09 -11.33 4.72
C PRO A 960 -13.35 -9.98 4.63
N TRP A 961 -12.07 -9.99 4.98
CA TRP A 961 -11.15 -8.88 4.87
C TRP A 961 -9.73 -9.42 4.84
N TRP A 962 -8.85 -8.76 4.11
CA TRP A 962 -7.45 -9.16 3.97
C TRP A 962 -6.61 -8.00 3.50
N ASN A 963 -5.32 -8.03 3.81
CA ASN A 963 -4.38 -7.10 3.20
C ASN A 963 -4.07 -7.58 1.79
N SER A 964 -4.27 -6.70 0.81
CA SER A 964 -4.14 -7.10 -0.60
C SER A 964 -2.73 -7.44 -1.03
N PHE A 965 -1.71 -6.97 -0.32
CA PHE A 965 -0.32 -7.25 -0.64
C PHE A 965 0.15 -8.62 -0.14
N ASN A 966 -0.48 -9.18 0.89
CA ASN A 966 -0.04 -10.42 1.53
C ASN A 966 -1.12 -11.51 1.61
N ALA A 967 -2.30 -11.30 1.01
CA ALA A 967 -3.33 -12.30 0.96
C ALA A 967 -2.85 -13.51 0.12
N THR A 968 -3.05 -14.70 0.67
CA THR A 968 -2.74 -15.94 -0.05
C THR A 968 -3.76 -16.18 -1.18
N PRO A 969 -3.38 -16.91 -2.23
CA PRO A 969 -4.30 -17.29 -3.30
C PRO A 969 -5.58 -17.97 -2.79
N ASP A 970 -5.51 -18.77 -1.72
CA ASP A 970 -6.67 -19.46 -1.14
C ASP A 970 -7.71 -18.48 -0.56
N VAL A 971 -7.25 -17.42 0.13
CA VAL A 971 -8.14 -16.39 0.70
C VAL A 971 -8.89 -15.68 -0.43
N ILE A 972 -8.16 -15.28 -1.48
CA ILE A 972 -8.74 -14.57 -2.62
C ILE A 972 -9.68 -15.47 -3.41
N GLY A 973 -9.23 -16.68 -3.77
CA GLY A 973 -10.04 -17.65 -4.50
C GLY A 973 -11.33 -18.00 -3.76
N TYR A 974 -11.29 -18.10 -2.43
CA TYR A 974 -12.48 -18.32 -1.62
C TYR A 974 -13.46 -17.14 -1.67
N TRP A 975 -13.00 -15.89 -1.62
CA TRP A 975 -13.91 -14.75 -1.58
C TRP A 975 -14.36 -14.25 -2.97
N VAL A 976 -13.56 -14.44 -4.01
CA VAL A 976 -13.89 -14.06 -5.39
C VAL A 976 -15.15 -14.76 -5.90
N GLN A 977 -15.45 -15.99 -5.45
CA GLN A 977 -16.70 -16.68 -5.83
C GLN A 977 -17.97 -15.93 -5.39
N PHE A 978 -17.86 -14.94 -4.50
CA PHE A 978 -18.96 -14.09 -4.04
C PHE A 978 -18.98 -12.71 -4.74
N ALA A 979 -18.06 -12.45 -5.67
CA ALA A 979 -18.06 -11.26 -6.50
C ALA A 979 -19.23 -11.28 -7.49
N ASP A 980 -19.67 -10.11 -7.93
CA ASP A 980 -20.83 -10.02 -8.81
C ASP A 980 -20.56 -10.64 -10.19
N TRP A 981 -19.37 -10.42 -10.73
CA TRP A 981 -18.98 -10.97 -12.03
C TRP A 981 -18.78 -12.49 -12.06
N GLU A 982 -18.67 -13.15 -10.91
CA GLU A 982 -18.68 -14.61 -10.83
C GLU A 982 -20.12 -15.16 -10.76
N GLN A 983 -21.06 -14.33 -10.31
CA GLN A 983 -22.46 -14.71 -10.15
C GLN A 983 -23.30 -14.46 -11.41
N LEU A 984 -22.94 -13.46 -12.22
CA LEU A 984 -23.64 -13.16 -13.47
C LEU A 984 -22.99 -13.90 -14.66
N PRO A 985 -23.76 -14.64 -15.48
CA PRO A 985 -23.25 -15.40 -16.61
C PRO A 985 -22.94 -14.51 -17.82
N HIS A 986 -22.38 -15.12 -18.87
CA HIS A 986 -22.06 -14.51 -20.17
C HIS A 986 -20.89 -13.50 -20.16
N ILE A 987 -20.17 -13.40 -19.05
CA ILE A 987 -18.89 -12.69 -18.98
C ILE A 987 -17.80 -13.51 -19.65
N GLN A 988 -17.07 -12.91 -20.59
CA GLN A 988 -15.96 -13.56 -21.27
C GLN A 988 -14.69 -13.45 -20.41
N ARG A 989 -13.98 -14.57 -20.24
CA ARG A 989 -12.76 -14.64 -19.45
C ARG A 989 -11.55 -14.85 -20.34
N PHE A 990 -10.49 -14.09 -20.10
CA PHE A 990 -9.20 -14.29 -20.75
C PHE A 990 -8.11 -14.52 -19.71
N ALA A 991 -7.19 -15.43 -20.00
CA ALA A 991 -6.00 -15.70 -19.19
C ALA A 991 -4.83 -14.78 -19.58
N THR A 992 -4.84 -14.26 -20.81
CA THR A 992 -3.72 -13.57 -21.44
C THR A 992 -4.20 -12.39 -22.31
N LEU A 993 -3.32 -11.42 -22.59
CA LEU A 993 -3.56 -10.29 -23.49
C LEU A 993 -3.72 -10.73 -24.96
N PRO A 994 -2.93 -11.68 -25.50
CA PRO A 994 -3.22 -12.26 -26.81
C PRO A 994 -4.59 -12.92 -26.87
N GLY A 995 -4.95 -13.72 -25.85
CA GLY A 995 -6.27 -14.31 -25.72
C GLY A 995 -7.40 -13.27 -25.66
N LEU A 996 -7.20 -12.16 -24.94
CA LEU A 996 -8.12 -11.02 -24.92
C LEU A 996 -8.37 -10.47 -26.34
N ILE A 997 -7.33 -10.25 -27.13
CA ILE A 997 -7.46 -9.70 -28.50
C ILE A 997 -8.22 -10.67 -29.39
N VAL A 998 -7.88 -11.96 -29.38
CA VAL A 998 -8.60 -12.98 -30.16
C VAL A 998 -10.06 -13.03 -29.75
N GLN A 999 -10.36 -13.10 -28.45
CA GLN A 999 -11.74 -13.13 -27.97
C GLN A 999 -12.51 -11.87 -28.37
N ALA A 1000 -11.91 -10.69 -28.19
CA ALA A 1000 -12.50 -9.40 -28.54
C ALA A 1000 -12.90 -9.33 -30.03
N VAL A 1001 -12.13 -9.95 -30.93
CA VAL A 1001 -12.37 -9.94 -32.38
C VAL A 1001 -13.25 -11.11 -32.86
N THR A 1002 -13.23 -12.26 -32.20
CA THR A 1002 -13.86 -13.49 -32.72
C THR A 1002 -15.20 -13.82 -32.06
N MET A 1003 -15.50 -13.29 -30.87
CA MET A 1003 -16.74 -13.60 -30.17
C MET A 1003 -17.99 -13.09 -30.90
N ASN A 1004 -19.11 -13.80 -30.70
CA ASN A 1004 -20.43 -13.39 -31.14
C ASN A 1004 -21.04 -12.40 -30.14
N LEU A 1005 -20.73 -11.11 -30.34
CA LEU A 1005 -21.14 -10.01 -29.49
C LEU A 1005 -22.67 -9.93 -29.34
N GLN A 1006 -23.43 -10.11 -30.44
CA GLN A 1006 -24.88 -10.02 -30.42
C GLN A 1006 -25.51 -11.11 -29.55
N GLN A 1007 -25.03 -12.36 -29.67
CA GLN A 1007 -25.52 -13.46 -28.86
C GLN A 1007 -25.18 -13.27 -27.38
N ILE A 1008 -23.98 -12.80 -27.06
CA ILE A 1008 -23.56 -12.52 -25.69
C ILE A 1008 -24.45 -11.43 -25.08
N SER A 1009 -24.58 -10.29 -25.78
CA SER A 1009 -25.42 -9.15 -25.37
C SER A 1009 -26.86 -9.57 -25.10
N LYS A 1010 -27.48 -10.29 -26.04
CA LYS A 1010 -28.85 -10.81 -25.89
C LYS A 1010 -28.98 -11.70 -24.65
N SER A 1011 -28.04 -12.62 -24.45
CA SER A 1011 -28.08 -13.56 -23.33
C SER A 1011 -27.89 -12.84 -21.98
N MET A 1012 -27.02 -11.83 -21.93
CA MET A 1012 -26.85 -10.96 -20.76
C MET A 1012 -28.16 -10.24 -20.41
N LEU A 1013 -28.83 -9.64 -21.40
CA LEU A 1013 -30.08 -8.93 -21.18
C LEU A 1013 -31.20 -9.85 -20.71
N GLU A 1014 -31.35 -11.03 -21.32
CA GLU A 1014 -32.33 -12.03 -20.91
C GLU A 1014 -32.11 -12.47 -19.45
N HIS A 1015 -30.86 -12.69 -19.05
CA HIS A 1015 -30.51 -13.02 -17.67
C HIS A 1015 -30.76 -11.84 -16.72
N HIS A 1016 -30.37 -10.62 -17.11
CA HIS A 1016 -30.59 -9.41 -16.31
C HIS A 1016 -32.08 -9.20 -16.00
N VAL A 1017 -32.98 -9.42 -16.98
CA VAL A 1017 -34.43 -9.32 -16.76
C VAL A 1017 -34.91 -10.31 -15.69
N GLN A 1018 -34.37 -11.53 -15.66
CA GLN A 1018 -34.70 -12.53 -14.65
C GLN A 1018 -34.20 -12.12 -13.26
N VAL A 1019 -32.96 -11.66 -13.16
CA VAL A 1019 -32.36 -11.16 -11.91
C VAL A 1019 -33.12 -9.95 -11.39
N ALA A 1020 -33.42 -8.97 -12.25
CA ALA A 1020 -34.17 -7.77 -11.90
C ALA A 1020 -35.57 -8.12 -11.40
N LYS A 1021 -36.27 -9.04 -12.06
CA LYS A 1021 -37.59 -9.52 -11.58
C LYS A 1021 -37.48 -10.12 -10.18
N ALA A 1022 -36.54 -11.06 -9.97
CA ALA A 1022 -36.36 -11.71 -8.67
C ALA A 1022 -35.95 -10.73 -7.55
N ALA A 1023 -35.10 -9.77 -7.87
CA ALA A 1023 -34.67 -8.72 -6.94
C ALA A 1023 -35.84 -7.80 -6.55
N LEU A 1024 -36.61 -7.31 -7.52
CA LEU A 1024 -37.78 -6.47 -7.26
C LEU A 1024 -38.86 -7.22 -6.47
N ASP A 1025 -39.09 -8.49 -6.81
CA ASP A 1025 -39.96 -9.39 -6.07
C ASP A 1025 -39.55 -9.49 -4.60
N LEU A 1026 -38.25 -9.67 -4.32
CA LEU A 1026 -37.70 -9.74 -2.97
C LEU A 1026 -37.81 -8.39 -2.24
N VAL A 1027 -37.53 -7.28 -2.93
CA VAL A 1027 -37.68 -5.92 -2.37
C VAL A 1027 -39.13 -5.67 -1.98
N SER A 1028 -40.10 -5.97 -2.84
CA SER A 1028 -41.54 -5.88 -2.51
C SER A 1028 -41.91 -6.69 -1.28
N GLU A 1029 -41.43 -7.93 -1.18
CA GLU A 1029 -41.65 -8.81 -0.03
C GLU A 1029 -41.09 -8.20 1.26
N LYS A 1030 -39.86 -7.66 1.22
CA LYS A 1030 -39.23 -7.05 2.40
C LYS A 1030 -39.87 -5.73 2.78
N LEU A 1031 -40.24 -4.87 1.82
CA LEU A 1031 -40.98 -3.63 2.09
C LEU A 1031 -42.32 -3.90 2.78
N ALA A 1032 -43.01 -4.99 2.43
CA ALA A 1032 -44.26 -5.36 3.10
C ALA A 1032 -44.08 -5.63 4.61
N LEU A 1033 -42.87 -5.95 5.09
CA LEU A 1033 -42.60 -6.15 6.52
C LEU A 1033 -42.67 -4.84 7.32
N LEU A 1034 -42.44 -3.68 6.69
CA LEU A 1034 -42.55 -2.37 7.33
C LEU A 1034 -43.99 -2.06 7.79
N SER A 1035 -45.00 -2.71 7.19
CA SER A 1035 -46.42 -2.45 7.48
C SER A 1035 -46.90 -3.04 8.81
N ARG A 1036 -46.09 -3.90 9.44
CA ARG A 1036 -46.48 -4.68 10.61
C ARG A 1036 -46.09 -4.01 11.94
N SER A 1037 -45.56 -2.78 11.90
CA SER A 1037 -45.08 -2.06 13.08
C SER A 1037 -46.18 -1.77 14.11
N ASP A 1038 -47.44 -1.70 13.69
CA ASP A 1038 -48.56 -1.30 14.54
C ASP A 1038 -49.23 -2.48 15.28
N GLU A 1039 -48.90 -3.73 14.91
CA GLU A 1039 -49.35 -4.89 15.68
C GLU A 1039 -48.35 -5.15 16.83
N PRO A 1040 -48.78 -5.05 18.12
CA PRO A 1040 -47.90 -5.38 19.23
C PRO A 1040 -47.47 -6.84 19.09
N ARG A 1041 -46.17 -7.07 18.89
CA ARG A 1041 -45.61 -8.43 18.82
C ARG A 1041 -46.04 -9.20 20.05
N VAL A 1042 -46.99 -10.14 19.87
CA VAL A 1042 -47.29 -11.17 20.85
C VAL A 1042 -45.94 -11.85 21.16
N SER A 1043 -45.44 -11.68 22.38
CA SER A 1043 -44.05 -12.02 22.71
C SER A 1043 -43.70 -13.43 22.22
N GLU A 1044 -42.50 -13.64 21.66
CA GLU A 1044 -42.04 -14.96 21.20
C GLU A 1044 -42.14 -16.05 22.28
N LYS A 1045 -42.21 -15.66 23.56
CA LYS A 1045 -42.55 -16.57 24.68
C LYS A 1045 -43.92 -17.23 24.51
N SER A 1046 -44.93 -16.48 24.07
CA SER A 1046 -46.28 -16.98 23.76
C SER A 1046 -46.28 -17.88 22.53
N ALA A 1047 -45.52 -17.54 21.49
CA ALA A 1047 -45.42 -18.36 20.29
C ALA A 1047 -44.69 -19.70 20.57
N ARG A 1048 -43.60 -19.69 21.34
CA ARG A 1048 -42.91 -20.92 21.80
C ARG A 1048 -43.75 -21.75 22.77
N GLU A 1049 -44.57 -21.14 23.63
CA GLU A 1049 -45.51 -21.87 24.48
C GLU A 1049 -46.71 -22.44 23.72
N GLN A 1050 -47.11 -21.83 22.61
CA GLN A 1050 -48.13 -22.38 21.69
C GLN A 1050 -47.59 -23.50 20.81
N ASP A 1051 -46.37 -23.40 20.28
CA ASP A 1051 -45.73 -24.48 19.52
C ASP A 1051 -45.41 -25.69 20.40
N MET A 1052 -44.97 -25.49 21.66
CA MET A 1052 -44.80 -26.60 22.62
C MET A 1052 -46.12 -27.29 23.02
N ARG A 1053 -47.29 -26.69 22.77
CA ARG A 1053 -48.60 -27.31 23.02
C ARG A 1053 -49.14 -28.09 21.82
N LEU A 1054 -48.61 -27.88 20.61
CA LEU A 1054 -49.10 -28.51 19.38
C LEU A 1054 -48.32 -29.77 18.97
N GLU A 1055 -47.14 -30.04 19.54
CA GLU A 1055 -46.41 -31.30 19.31
C GLU A 1055 -46.65 -32.34 20.42
N ARG A 1056 -47.81 -33.01 20.37
CA ARG A 1056 -47.96 -34.38 20.90
C ARG A 1056 -48.52 -35.29 19.82
N PRO A 1057 -47.69 -36.03 19.07
CA PRO A 1057 -48.18 -37.13 18.27
C PRO A 1057 -48.46 -38.33 19.19
N ARG A 1058 -49.72 -38.77 19.23
CA ARG A 1058 -50.07 -40.15 19.59
C ARG A 1058 -49.68 -41.04 18.41
N GLY A 1059 -48.65 -41.87 18.58
CA GLY A 1059 -48.25 -42.84 17.56
C GLY A 1059 -47.43 -43.97 18.17
N HIS A 1060 -48.07 -45.11 18.37
CA HIS A 1060 -47.44 -46.39 18.70
C HIS A 1060 -46.44 -46.80 17.63
N LEU A 1061 -45.19 -47.09 18.01
CA LEU A 1061 -44.29 -47.95 17.22
C LEU A 1061 -43.45 -48.83 18.15
N VAL A 1062 -43.51 -50.12 17.84
CA VAL A 1062 -42.90 -51.26 18.51
C VAL A 1062 -41.40 -51.29 18.23
N PHE A 1063 -40.57 -51.48 19.25
CA PHE A 1063 -39.16 -51.86 19.12
C PHE A 1063 -38.94 -53.23 19.77
N PRO A 1064 -38.20 -54.16 19.12
CA PRO A 1064 -37.70 -55.35 19.79
C PRO A 1064 -36.30 -55.09 20.37
N ASN A 1065 -36.20 -55.31 21.68
CA ASN A 1065 -35.12 -55.91 22.48
C ASN A 1065 -33.63 -55.72 22.08
N GLY A 1066 -32.84 -55.23 23.06
CA GLY A 1066 -31.37 -55.38 23.09
C GLY A 1066 -30.63 -54.70 24.26
N ILE A 1067 -31.09 -54.98 25.48
CA ILE A 1067 -30.46 -54.85 26.82
C ILE A 1067 -28.91 -54.87 26.84
N HIS A 1068 -28.25 -53.86 27.43
CA HIS A 1068 -27.59 -53.98 28.75
C HIS A 1068 -27.13 -52.64 29.36
N ALA A 1069 -27.36 -52.56 30.67
CA ALA A 1069 -27.35 -51.41 31.57
C ALA A 1069 -25.97 -50.99 32.09
N LEU A 1070 -25.93 -49.76 32.63
CA LEU A 1070 -25.29 -49.25 33.87
C LEU A 1070 -25.21 -47.71 33.68
N GLY A 1071 -25.98 -46.83 34.32
CA GLY A 1071 -26.47 -46.83 35.69
C GLY A 1071 -25.59 -45.89 36.53
N LYS A 1072 -25.99 -44.61 36.66
CA LYS A 1072 -25.99 -43.87 37.94
C LYS A 1072 -26.53 -42.45 37.80
N GLU A 1073 -27.54 -42.20 38.62
CA GLU A 1073 -28.22 -40.95 38.93
C GLU A 1073 -27.31 -39.99 39.72
N ALA A 1074 -27.58 -38.68 39.59
CA ALA A 1074 -27.77 -37.79 40.74
C ALA A 1074 -28.42 -36.47 40.29
N HIS A 1075 -29.69 -36.31 40.65
CA HIS A 1075 -30.34 -35.01 40.83
C HIS A 1075 -29.72 -34.29 42.04
N VAL A 1076 -29.80 -32.95 42.07
CA VAL A 1076 -30.51 -32.15 43.11
C VAL A 1076 -30.15 -30.65 43.00
N GLN A 1077 -31.19 -29.84 42.70
CA GLN A 1077 -31.59 -28.53 43.27
C GLN A 1077 -30.52 -27.46 43.59
N SER A 1078 -30.54 -26.31 42.92
CA SER A 1078 -31.35 -25.09 43.20
C SER A 1078 -30.93 -24.30 44.43
N GLY A 1079 -30.56 -23.03 44.22
CA GLY A 1079 -30.37 -22.06 45.30
C GLY A 1079 -30.03 -20.67 44.77
N MET A 1080 -31.06 -19.81 44.65
CA MET A 1080 -30.94 -18.35 44.49
C MET A 1080 -30.29 -17.72 45.73
N HIS A 1081 -29.48 -16.66 45.57
CA HIS A 1081 -29.81 -15.31 46.04
C HIS A 1081 -28.70 -14.28 45.75
N CYS A 1082 -29.14 -13.10 45.33
CA CYS A 1082 -28.39 -11.86 45.21
C CYS A 1082 -27.87 -11.35 46.56
N GLN A 1083 -26.71 -10.67 46.55
CA GLN A 1083 -26.59 -9.36 47.17
C GLN A 1083 -25.34 -8.61 46.70
N HIS A 1084 -25.55 -7.31 46.43
CA HIS A 1084 -24.55 -6.28 46.17
C HIS A 1084 -23.62 -6.08 47.37
N VAL A 1085 -22.32 -5.88 47.12
CA VAL A 1085 -21.47 -4.98 47.94
C VAL A 1085 -20.45 -4.29 47.03
N ILE A 1086 -20.47 -2.95 47.08
CA ILE A 1086 -19.47 -2.01 46.58
C ILE A 1086 -18.33 -1.96 47.61
N VAL A 1087 -17.06 -2.07 47.19
CA VAL A 1087 -15.91 -1.54 47.93
C VAL A 1087 -14.83 -1.01 46.96
N PHE A 1088 -14.57 0.29 47.08
CA PHE A 1088 -13.36 1.01 46.68
C PHE A 1088 -12.17 0.58 47.55
N GLY A 1089 -10.94 0.59 47.01
CA GLY A 1089 -9.75 0.79 47.86
C GLY A 1089 -8.47 0.09 47.41
N GLU A 1090 -7.51 0.91 47.00
CA GLU A 1090 -6.10 0.63 46.72
C GLU A 1090 -5.34 0.02 47.91
N LEU A 1091 -4.27 -0.75 47.63
CA LEU A 1091 -2.86 -0.48 48.00
C LEU A 1091 -2.00 -1.75 48.06
N VAL A 1092 -1.03 -1.80 47.13
CA VAL A 1092 0.40 -2.08 47.30
C VAL A 1092 0.84 -2.95 48.49
N PHE A 1093 1.48 -4.10 48.20
CA PHE A 1093 2.75 -4.46 48.86
C PHE A 1093 3.66 -5.32 47.97
N GLN A 1094 4.94 -5.00 48.04
CA GLN A 1094 6.08 -5.53 47.28
C GLN A 1094 6.49 -6.96 47.70
N GLY A 1095 7.07 -7.71 46.76
CA GLY A 1095 8.42 -8.21 46.98
C GLY A 1095 8.70 -9.73 46.87
N LYS A 1096 9.49 -10.05 45.82
CA LYS A 1096 10.65 -10.96 45.78
C LYS A 1096 10.53 -12.42 45.24
N ILE A 1097 11.23 -12.59 44.11
CA ILE A 1097 12.31 -13.58 43.83
C ILE A 1097 11.94 -14.89 43.10
N SER A 1098 12.24 -14.86 41.79
CA SER A 1098 13.10 -15.78 40.99
C SER A 1098 12.67 -17.20 40.58
N ARG A 1099 12.71 -17.37 39.24
CA ARG A 1099 13.14 -18.52 38.40
C ARG A 1099 12.30 -19.80 38.42
N LEU A 1100 11.72 -20.15 37.26
CA LEU A 1100 12.20 -21.26 36.40
C LEU A 1100 11.36 -21.41 35.12
N MET A 1101 12.06 -21.48 33.98
CA MET A 1101 11.57 -22.02 32.72
C MET A 1101 11.27 -23.53 32.85
N ARG A 1102 10.13 -23.99 32.32
CA ARG A 1102 10.05 -25.19 31.46
C ARG A 1102 8.69 -25.40 30.79
N ALA A 1103 8.72 -25.37 29.47
CA ALA A 1103 8.11 -26.27 28.50
C ALA A 1103 6.79 -27.01 28.88
N HIS A 1104 5.71 -26.64 28.19
CA HIS A 1104 4.56 -27.51 27.97
C HIS A 1104 4.77 -28.29 26.66
N VAL A 1105 5.15 -29.57 26.79
CA VAL A 1105 5.01 -30.56 25.70
C VAL A 1105 3.65 -31.22 25.86
N SER A 1106 2.88 -31.12 24.79
CA SER A 1106 1.58 -31.71 24.54
C SER A 1106 1.64 -33.25 24.54
N ARG A 1107 0.69 -33.86 25.24
CA ARG A 1107 0.31 -35.27 25.11
C ARG A 1107 -0.73 -35.38 23.99
N PHE A 1108 -0.46 -36.13 22.95
CA PHE A 1108 -1.48 -36.88 22.21
C PHE A 1108 -0.87 -38.19 21.69
N LEU A 1109 -1.45 -39.30 22.16
CA LEU A 1109 -1.29 -40.66 21.64
C LEU A 1109 -2.26 -40.84 20.45
N PRO A 1110 -1.89 -41.64 19.43
CA PRO A 1110 -2.85 -42.40 18.66
C PRO A 1110 -2.64 -43.92 18.87
N CYS A 1111 -3.73 -44.62 19.18
CA CYS A 1111 -3.94 -46.05 18.89
C CYS A 1111 -4.86 -46.08 17.65
N SER A 1112 -4.76 -46.98 16.66
CA SER A 1112 -4.22 -48.35 16.62
C SER A 1112 -4.35 -48.93 15.19
N LEU A 1113 -3.72 -50.11 14.99
CA LEU A 1113 -3.92 -51.16 13.94
C LEU A 1113 -2.97 -51.05 12.71
N TRP A 1114 -2.09 -52.00 12.32
CA TRP A 1114 -2.06 -53.48 12.45
C TRP A 1114 -0.63 -54.10 12.41
N ARG A 1115 -0.42 -55.12 13.28
CA ARG A 1115 0.25 -56.46 13.18
C ARG A 1115 1.69 -56.72 12.66
N CYS A 1116 2.30 -57.68 13.39
CA CYS A 1116 3.48 -58.55 13.17
C CYS A 1116 4.85 -57.94 13.54
N ASP A 1117 5.78 -58.57 14.28
CA ASP A 1117 5.82 -59.75 15.15
C ASP A 1117 7.20 -59.73 15.86
N ILE A 1118 7.25 -60.23 17.10
CA ILE A 1118 8.37 -60.98 17.73
C ILE A 1118 9.72 -60.26 18.10
N THR A 1119 9.88 -60.06 19.42
CA THR A 1119 11.09 -60.19 20.31
C THR A 1119 12.37 -59.38 20.00
N HIS A 1120 13.11 -58.76 20.94
CA HIS A 1120 13.64 -59.33 22.19
C HIS A 1120 14.33 -58.24 23.05
N ALA A 1121 14.24 -58.42 24.37
CA ALA A 1121 15.24 -58.14 25.41
C ALA A 1121 15.75 -56.71 25.72
N ALA A 1122 15.38 -56.30 26.94
CA ALA A 1122 15.98 -55.31 27.82
C ALA A 1122 17.52 -55.34 27.96
N GLN A 1123 18.13 -54.17 28.20
CA GLN A 1123 18.88 -53.82 29.44
C GLN A 1123 19.80 -52.61 29.18
N LEU A 1124 19.63 -51.54 29.96
CA LEU A 1124 20.62 -50.97 30.90
C LEU A 1124 20.35 -49.48 31.18
N ARG A 1125 19.88 -49.21 32.40
CA ARG A 1125 20.04 -47.93 33.09
C ARG A 1125 21.43 -47.90 33.73
N LYS A 1126 22.23 -46.85 33.50
CA LYS A 1126 22.74 -45.91 34.55
C LYS A 1126 23.90 -45.01 34.10
N ARG A 1127 23.85 -43.79 34.65
CA ARG A 1127 24.88 -42.73 34.86
C ARG A 1127 25.10 -41.77 33.69
N VAL A 1128 24.55 -40.56 33.74
CA VAL A 1128 24.99 -39.36 34.52
C VAL A 1128 26.35 -38.84 34.06
N ARG A 1129 26.33 -37.91 33.11
CA ARG A 1129 26.71 -36.51 33.31
C ARG A 1129 25.94 -35.61 32.35
#